data_AF-A0A836L0Y1-F1
#
_entry.id   AF-A0A836L0Y1-F1
#
_cell.length_a   1.000
_cell.length_b   1.000
_cell.length_c   1.000
_cell.angle_alpha   90.00
_cell.angle_beta   90.00
_cell.angle_gamma   90.00
#
_symmetry.space_group_name_H-M   'P 1'
#
loop_
_entity.id
_entity.type
_entity.pdbx_description
1 polymer ?
#
loop_
_entity_poly.entity_id
_entity_poly.type
_entity_poly.pdbx_seq_one_letter_code
_entity_poly.pdbx_strand_id
1 'polypeptide(L)'
;MASACPGYRDDWQSSRTTGFGPECDQLDLNSSSIGTAAGHGGITKEVEQDSRESPLLSTQDQEVIKNKGMTFSDTTTLVTSDLSSLKPPLPQRNRRLAVDLAFNDGRPSGWTNFRRALHNLWSSVKMMKLFLSLAWTDIKKRTCSYCLGFFSVVIVVLLCVLMISVMAHMPILFLRLSEEVNGEFDLVIVPGGVMDKATGINYSAIKELFPESHPVYGFSAPRLLDMYMARPVSSCPNKNATRMWYNPDGSACADLASCLAECFPNSTAVVNLIAVDAAAETRMRLGTDYTEPTPKAGEVVLSHRAAVLMGGVKVGDIVILYGDAQWNNQLPFVNMSMSDSPEVMMPFRVVSVAEINHHKFPDVDTFAVVSFHTFLRDVSKGLGPTTSAAGVEGVANTNPNDCASAVYFTMQPAARLKAYGSTNFNRIRSNVLPWVSGLLAPIGFAQVNRSTPQLNGLNATRMFSVFLGLIMSVVLLALAFLSVVLIYTLLTVGIETKTYEFGIQRMIGLTKENLIVLVLTNAYAFTLPAWIIGLGTGQGAYMGARLVFAKIVDVDLPMLVTGASLGWATLAGLGIPIVASLFPILSLVTQQLPEALNTSRSRNSGVICKVRRNDSKRLNKPIFGLGVLVFIFGFLIYYLFPTALIAMNLALMFYIFFGVLIGLLAGFVLLVMNFERVAQTCVSYAMLFWESAAVFSFMQKSLSAHRLRNRKTSLMYALSLAFVIFITVVVQIQLVSFTYSARQRLGCEVRVRAPGMTWEEFWVIDELLEEYKKAGLVSAYTYEYTNTDLLFPNSSQMRSLGRLRSSSTVVRPLPPNYFEVVESDFLRVDRTQSIVGRYGLVQSLYTSEGLYKGIMSSAPANDLGVGNADGTALLEVKKVTNATSNTRATIRTAMRPLATLDAAPVVRASKYTPNTGDLIVSIPSLLWRANESRASVLSGNVAGIRLRIKDAQSYGLIGDLLTRRISALGRGVTVKAITDDTSGMEDATKLLSIFFIAAEIMILLICFFSLMSSMTTNVLDSSKEIGVLLCMGMSHFQVYRVFVWEAFILVVSSGFMGLLVGLVVAYTMQLQNVLFTQLPLPFPFPYLQLAILVVMGLVSALASSISPVAYLLGLPSITHILRRTIH
;
A
#
# COMPACT_ATOMS: atom_id res chain seq x y z
N MET A 1 26.67 27.01 -4.64
CA MET A 1 27.83 27.90 -4.39
C MET A 1 28.71 27.27 -3.33
N ALA A 2 30.03 27.50 -3.44
CA ALA A 2 31.10 27.04 -2.52
C ALA A 2 31.22 25.51 -2.35
N SER A 3 32.45 25.01 -2.53
CA SER A 3 32.85 23.61 -2.45
C SER A 3 33.86 23.41 -1.31
N ALA A 4 34.00 22.16 -0.84
CA ALA A 4 35.18 21.69 -0.12
C ALA A 4 35.28 20.16 -0.24
N CYS A 5 36.42 19.66 -0.75
CA CYS A 5 36.75 18.23 -0.69
C CYS A 5 37.66 17.97 0.53
N PRO A 6 37.53 16.84 1.24
CA PRO A 6 38.51 16.43 2.24
C PRO A 6 39.72 15.76 1.56
N GLY A 7 40.87 16.41 1.60
CA GLY A 7 42.17 15.75 1.32
C GLY A 7 42.64 14.91 2.52
N TYR A 8 43.52 13.95 2.27
CA TYR A 8 44.01 12.99 3.27
C TYR A 8 45.53 13.07 3.41
N ARG A 9 46.02 13.16 4.66
CA ARG A 9 47.43 13.08 5.11
C ARG A 9 47.45 13.10 6.64
N ASP A 10 48.44 12.56 7.35
CA ASP A 10 49.39 11.44 7.12
C ASP A 10 50.05 11.18 8.48
N ASP A 11 50.59 9.97 8.74
CA ASP A 11 51.91 9.80 9.40
C ASP A 11 52.34 8.31 9.54
N TRP A 12 53.38 7.98 8.77
CA TRP A 12 54.49 7.02 9.01
C TRP A 12 54.30 5.69 9.78
N GLN A 13 54.69 4.57 9.13
CA GLN A 13 56.10 4.12 9.17
C GLN A 13 56.52 3.10 8.06
N SER A 14 57.78 3.24 7.62
CA SER A 14 58.67 2.24 6.97
C SER A 14 58.25 1.39 5.75
N SER A 15 58.43 1.98 4.55
CA SER A 15 59.36 1.55 3.48
C SER A 15 59.38 0.11 2.87
N ARG A 16 59.00 0.01 1.58
CA ARG A 16 59.81 -0.39 0.38
C ARG A 16 58.87 -0.83 -0.78
N THR A 17 58.57 -0.01 -1.80
CA THR A 17 59.32 0.24 -3.07
C THR A 17 59.52 -1.01 -3.95
N THR A 18 59.21 -1.05 -5.25
CA THR A 18 58.88 -0.04 -6.31
C THR A 18 57.63 -0.45 -7.11
N GLY A 19 56.82 0.38 -7.77
CA GLY A 19 57.07 1.61 -8.56
C GLY A 19 57.11 1.23 -10.06
N PHE A 20 56.43 1.86 -11.04
CA PHE A 20 55.81 3.19 -11.24
C PHE A 20 54.32 3.06 -11.69
N GLY A 21 53.50 4.08 -12.01
CA GLY A 21 53.62 5.57 -11.98
C GLY A 21 53.19 6.26 -13.30
N PRO A 22 51.99 6.90 -13.39
CA PRO A 22 51.46 7.58 -14.59
C PRO A 22 51.24 9.11 -14.47
N GLU A 23 50.99 9.79 -15.60
CA GLU A 23 50.55 11.21 -15.76
C GLU A 23 49.25 11.22 -16.63
N CYS A 24 48.24 12.08 -16.42
CA CYS A 24 48.14 13.56 -16.55
C CYS A 24 48.26 14.08 -18.00
N ASP A 25 47.50 15.08 -18.47
CA ASP A 25 46.78 16.12 -17.72
C ASP A 25 45.45 16.65 -18.35
N GLN A 26 44.89 17.64 -17.65
CA GLN A 26 43.61 18.39 -17.74
C GLN A 26 43.13 19.01 -19.08
N LEU A 27 41.92 19.61 -19.02
CA LEU A 27 41.20 20.32 -20.08
C LEU A 27 40.44 21.53 -19.47
N ASP A 28 40.35 22.67 -20.16
CA ASP A 28 39.84 23.95 -19.62
C ASP A 28 38.65 24.56 -20.43
N LEU A 29 38.13 25.72 -20.00
CA LEU A 29 36.73 26.18 -20.13
C LEU A 29 36.38 27.18 -21.28
N ASN A 30 35.07 27.51 -21.34
CA ASN A 30 34.37 28.60 -22.08
C ASN A 30 33.94 28.33 -23.54
N SER A 31 32.85 28.89 -24.10
CA SER A 31 31.66 29.60 -23.54
C SER A 31 30.52 29.70 -24.59
N SER A 32 29.34 30.24 -24.25
CA SER A 32 28.07 30.15 -25.04
C SER A 32 27.58 31.44 -25.72
N SER A 33 26.91 31.36 -26.90
CA SER A 33 25.84 32.31 -27.31
C SER A 33 24.99 31.95 -28.57
N ILE A 34 23.68 31.72 -28.36
CA ILE A 34 22.48 32.33 -29.02
C ILE A 34 22.33 32.45 -30.58
N GLY A 35 21.17 31.97 -31.10
CA GLY A 35 20.44 32.48 -32.30
C GLY A 35 20.49 31.66 -33.60
N THR A 36 19.53 31.67 -34.55
CA THR A 36 18.10 32.12 -34.59
C THR A 36 17.37 31.56 -35.86
N ALA A 37 16.01 31.59 -35.92
CA ALA A 37 15.12 31.20 -37.07
C ALA A 37 15.09 29.69 -37.48
N ALA A 38 14.00 29.01 -37.90
CA ALA A 38 12.71 29.27 -38.60
C ALA A 38 12.80 29.25 -40.15
N GLY A 39 11.92 28.58 -40.95
CA GLY A 39 10.70 27.77 -40.70
C GLY A 39 10.57 26.54 -41.65
N HIS A 40 9.58 25.65 -41.53
CA HIS A 40 8.32 25.60 -42.34
C HIS A 40 8.48 25.97 -43.84
N GLY A 41 8.07 25.19 -44.86
CA GLY A 41 7.47 23.85 -45.04
C GLY A 41 7.38 23.58 -46.57
N GLY A 42 7.33 22.37 -47.16
CA GLY A 42 6.35 21.27 -47.07
C GLY A 42 5.92 20.83 -48.50
N ILE A 43 5.15 19.73 -48.64
CA ILE A 43 4.32 19.33 -49.82
C ILE A 43 5.00 18.62 -51.05
N THR A 44 4.70 17.31 -51.19
CA THR A 44 4.57 16.39 -52.38
C THR A 44 5.72 16.04 -53.37
N LYS A 45 5.87 14.70 -53.61
CA LYS A 45 5.95 13.92 -54.91
C LYS A 45 6.95 14.36 -56.03
N GLU A 46 7.53 13.49 -56.88
CA GLU A 46 7.55 12.02 -57.10
C GLU A 46 8.74 11.64 -58.05
N VAL A 47 9.20 10.37 -58.07
CA VAL A 47 9.96 9.70 -59.19
C VAL A 47 11.40 10.21 -59.51
N GLU A 48 12.41 9.41 -59.93
CA GLU A 48 12.85 8.02 -59.63
C GLU A 48 14.33 7.81 -60.14
N GLN A 49 14.80 6.55 -60.29
CA GLN A 49 15.97 6.05 -61.06
C GLN A 49 17.44 6.40 -60.69
N ASP A 50 18.05 5.51 -59.89
CA ASP A 50 19.07 4.48 -60.26
C ASP A 50 20.48 4.80 -60.86
N SER A 51 21.44 3.91 -60.56
CA SER A 51 22.82 3.72 -61.11
C SER A 51 23.93 4.72 -60.66
N ARG A 52 25.25 4.41 -60.64
CA ARG A 52 26.03 3.22 -61.08
C ARG A 52 27.45 3.15 -60.43
N GLU A 53 28.23 2.11 -60.81
CA GLU A 53 29.72 2.02 -60.89
C GLU A 53 30.64 1.44 -59.76
N SER A 54 31.88 1.11 -60.18
CA SER A 54 32.99 0.31 -59.57
C SER A 54 34.27 0.51 -60.47
N PRO A 55 35.39 -0.28 -60.51
CA PRO A 55 35.95 -1.40 -59.69
C PRO A 55 37.53 -1.30 -59.47
N LEU A 56 38.23 -2.44 -59.17
CA LEU A 56 39.71 -2.71 -59.31
C LEU A 56 40.68 -2.07 -58.26
N LEU A 57 41.94 -2.52 -57.97
CA LEU A 57 42.77 -3.74 -58.26
C LEU A 57 44.00 -3.86 -57.27
N SER A 58 44.67 -5.03 -57.21
CA SER A 58 46.11 -5.28 -56.81
C SER A 58 46.59 -5.04 -55.34
N THR A 59 47.68 -5.60 -54.76
CA THR A 59 48.57 -6.80 -54.95
C THR A 59 49.53 -6.99 -53.73
N GLN A 60 49.91 -8.25 -53.37
CA GLN A 60 51.19 -8.69 -52.73
C GLN A 60 51.59 -8.14 -51.30
N ASP A 61 52.49 -8.75 -50.48
CA ASP A 61 53.18 -10.06 -50.51
C ASP A 61 53.67 -10.60 -49.12
N GLN A 62 53.91 -11.93 -49.06
CA GLN A 62 54.95 -12.72 -48.32
C GLN A 62 55.16 -12.81 -46.77
N GLU A 63 55.90 -13.89 -46.42
CA GLU A 63 56.68 -14.26 -45.21
C GLU A 63 56.03 -14.87 -43.92
N VAL A 64 56.69 -15.73 -43.11
CA VAL A 64 57.56 -16.94 -43.40
C VAL A 64 57.82 -17.83 -42.12
N ILE A 65 57.73 -19.18 -42.27
CA ILE A 65 58.57 -20.26 -41.62
C ILE A 65 58.50 -20.67 -40.08
N LYS A 66 58.28 -22.01 -39.85
CA LYS A 66 58.87 -22.94 -38.80
C LYS A 66 58.46 -22.84 -37.30
N ASN A 67 58.57 -23.86 -36.41
CA ASN A 67 58.89 -25.32 -36.55
C ASN A 67 58.46 -26.23 -35.35
N LYS A 68 58.72 -27.57 -35.49
CA LYS A 68 58.70 -28.69 -34.49
C LYS A 68 57.32 -29.25 -34.09
N GLY A 69 57.10 -30.57 -33.93
CA GLY A 69 57.91 -31.79 -34.21
C GLY A 69 57.06 -33.06 -33.92
N MET A 70 57.04 -34.11 -34.76
CA MET A 70 57.92 -35.31 -34.77
C MET A 70 57.82 -36.19 -33.49
N THR A 71 57.67 -37.53 -33.54
CA THR A 71 57.62 -38.58 -34.61
C THR A 71 56.43 -39.55 -34.32
N PHE A 72 56.15 -40.74 -34.90
CA PHE A 72 56.68 -41.64 -35.97
C PHE A 72 55.47 -42.50 -36.50
N SER A 73 55.50 -43.63 -37.25
CA SER A 73 56.51 -44.53 -37.84
C SER A 73 55.95 -45.35 -39.04
N ASP A 74 56.79 -45.61 -40.05
CA ASP A 74 57.01 -46.82 -40.87
C ASP A 74 55.91 -47.69 -41.56
N THR A 75 56.24 -48.01 -42.84
CA THR A 75 56.08 -49.28 -43.61
C THR A 75 54.81 -49.65 -44.44
N THR A 76 54.92 -49.35 -45.75
CA THR A 76 54.80 -50.27 -46.93
C THR A 76 53.46 -50.87 -47.47
N THR A 77 53.18 -50.47 -48.73
CA THR A 77 52.86 -51.30 -49.93
C THR A 77 51.45 -51.85 -50.28
N LEU A 78 51.19 -51.85 -51.61
CA LEU A 78 50.15 -52.51 -52.42
C LEU A 78 48.68 -52.00 -52.23
N VAL A 79 47.81 -51.72 -53.23
CA VAL A 79 47.61 -52.04 -54.68
C VAL A 79 46.48 -53.07 -54.91
N THR A 80 45.42 -52.64 -55.64
CA THR A 80 44.29 -53.44 -56.21
C THR A 80 43.39 -54.20 -55.22
N SER A 81 42.16 -54.67 -55.54
CA SER A 81 41.32 -54.58 -56.77
C SER A 81 39.82 -54.79 -56.45
N ASP A 82 38.98 -54.03 -57.15
CA ASP A 82 37.73 -54.38 -57.86
C ASP A 82 36.62 -55.36 -57.39
N LEU A 83 35.45 -55.07 -57.98
CA LEU A 83 34.36 -55.96 -58.42
C LEU A 83 33.34 -56.52 -57.40
N SER A 84 32.14 -55.92 -57.40
CA SER A 84 30.84 -56.56 -57.78
C SER A 84 29.63 -55.85 -57.12
N SER A 85 28.42 -55.83 -57.70
CA SER A 85 28.00 -55.94 -59.11
C SER A 85 26.56 -55.39 -59.28
N LEU A 86 26.11 -55.28 -60.54
CA LEU A 86 24.73 -55.17 -61.04
C LEU A 86 23.75 -54.12 -60.46
N LYS A 87 23.16 -53.36 -61.39
CA LYS A 87 22.07 -52.40 -61.18
C LYS A 87 20.76 -52.96 -61.77
N PRO A 88 19.69 -53.19 -60.98
CA PRO A 88 18.35 -53.44 -61.51
C PRO A 88 17.58 -52.14 -61.82
N PRO A 89 16.45 -52.18 -62.56
CA PRO A 89 15.82 -50.97 -63.13
C PRO A 89 14.91 -50.18 -62.17
N LEU A 90 14.61 -48.93 -62.58
CA LEU A 90 13.62 -48.06 -61.94
C LEU A 90 12.18 -48.51 -62.25
N PRO A 91 11.28 -48.64 -61.25
CA PRO A 91 9.85 -48.70 -61.50
C PRO A 91 9.32 -47.28 -61.79
N GLN A 92 8.63 -47.09 -62.92
CA GLN A 92 7.88 -45.86 -63.18
C GLN A 92 6.74 -45.71 -62.16
N ARG A 93 6.56 -44.51 -61.58
CA ARG A 93 5.38 -44.21 -60.75
C ARG A 93 4.81 -42.82 -61.03
N ASN A 94 3.98 -42.76 -62.06
CA ASN A 94 2.89 -41.82 -62.33
C ASN A 94 3.13 -40.32 -62.02
N ARG A 95 3.39 -39.55 -63.08
CA ARG A 95 3.24 -38.08 -63.11
C ARG A 95 1.81 -37.65 -62.72
N ARG A 96 1.57 -37.28 -61.45
CA ARG A 96 0.40 -36.47 -61.04
C ARG A 96 0.49 -35.78 -59.67
N LEU A 97 1.62 -35.87 -58.97
CA LEU A 97 1.85 -35.30 -57.62
C LEU A 97 3.19 -34.52 -57.56
N ALA A 98 3.43 -33.69 -58.58
CA ALA A 98 4.63 -32.88 -58.72
C ALA A 98 4.28 -31.45 -59.19
N VAL A 99 3.65 -30.71 -58.28
CA VAL A 99 3.50 -29.24 -58.31
C VAL A 99 3.95 -28.76 -56.91
N ASP A 100 4.40 -27.50 -56.78
CA ASP A 100 4.96 -26.87 -55.56
C ASP A 100 6.41 -27.20 -55.15
N LEU A 101 7.24 -27.76 -56.05
CA LEU A 101 8.70 -27.88 -55.83
C LEU A 101 9.56 -27.36 -57.00
N ALA A 102 9.18 -26.22 -57.57
CA ALA A 102 10.08 -25.39 -58.39
C ALA A 102 9.62 -23.93 -58.43
N PHE A 103 10.21 -23.09 -57.58
CA PHE A 103 10.38 -21.65 -57.85
C PHE A 103 11.68 -21.17 -57.19
N ASN A 104 12.67 -20.86 -58.03
CA ASN A 104 14.00 -20.41 -57.62
C ASN A 104 14.15 -18.94 -58.03
N ASP A 105 13.55 -18.05 -57.24
CA ASP A 105 13.62 -16.60 -57.41
C ASP A 105 14.35 -15.95 -56.22
N GLY A 106 14.96 -14.79 -56.48
CA GLY A 106 15.81 -14.08 -55.53
C GLY A 106 15.12 -13.74 -54.21
N ARG A 107 15.90 -13.69 -53.11
CA ARG A 107 15.41 -13.46 -51.73
C ARG A 107 14.41 -12.29 -51.67
N PRO A 108 13.10 -12.54 -51.50
CA PRO A 108 12.09 -11.49 -51.52
C PRO A 108 12.26 -10.56 -50.32
N SER A 109 12.19 -9.24 -50.56
CA SER A 109 12.27 -8.25 -49.48
C SER A 109 11.12 -8.45 -48.48
N GLY A 110 11.39 -8.20 -47.19
CA GLY A 110 10.44 -8.50 -46.11
C GLY A 110 9.04 -7.89 -46.32
N TRP A 111 8.98 -6.72 -46.96
CA TRP A 111 7.74 -6.03 -47.31
C TRP A 111 6.88 -6.79 -48.35
N THR A 112 7.50 -7.45 -49.34
CA THR A 112 6.77 -8.26 -50.33
C THR A 112 6.21 -9.54 -49.70
N ASN A 113 6.97 -10.20 -48.83
CA ASN A 113 6.47 -11.34 -48.03
C ASN A 113 5.32 -10.92 -47.11
N PHE A 114 5.44 -9.77 -46.44
CA PHE A 114 4.39 -9.22 -45.59
C PHE A 114 3.11 -8.93 -46.38
N ARG A 115 3.22 -8.25 -47.53
CA ARG A 115 2.08 -7.95 -48.43
C ARG A 115 1.42 -9.22 -48.96
N ARG A 116 2.21 -10.25 -49.29
CA ARG A 116 1.71 -11.57 -49.76
C ARG A 116 1.01 -12.34 -48.64
N ALA A 117 1.55 -12.32 -47.42
CA ALA A 117 0.91 -12.91 -46.23
C ALA A 117 -0.39 -12.19 -45.84
N LEU A 118 -0.41 -10.85 -45.91
CA LEU A 118 -1.58 -10.03 -45.59
C LEU A 118 -2.69 -10.18 -46.64
N HIS A 119 -2.34 -10.30 -47.92
CA HIS A 119 -3.28 -10.67 -48.99
C HIS A 119 -3.86 -12.07 -48.79
N ASN A 120 -3.03 -13.05 -48.39
CA ASN A 120 -3.50 -14.41 -48.10
C ASN A 120 -4.39 -14.48 -46.85
N LEU A 121 -4.09 -13.72 -45.79
CA LEU A 121 -5.00 -13.54 -44.66
C LEU A 121 -6.34 -12.95 -45.11
N TRP A 122 -6.34 -11.97 -46.03
CA TRP A 122 -7.56 -11.38 -46.56
C TRP A 122 -8.36 -12.33 -47.47
N SER A 123 -7.71 -13.28 -48.17
CA SER A 123 -8.42 -14.36 -48.86
C SER A 123 -8.94 -15.43 -47.89
N SER A 124 -8.22 -15.74 -46.80
CA SER A 124 -8.73 -16.57 -45.69
C SER A 124 -9.99 -15.98 -45.05
N VAL A 125 -10.12 -14.66 -44.96
CA VAL A 125 -11.35 -13.99 -44.46
C VAL A 125 -12.59 -14.33 -45.32
N LYS A 126 -12.43 -14.58 -46.63
CA LYS A 126 -13.56 -15.06 -47.47
C LYS A 126 -14.04 -16.46 -47.07
N MET A 127 -13.19 -17.25 -46.41
CA MET A 127 -13.52 -18.57 -45.86
C MET A 127 -14.04 -18.52 -44.40
N MET A 128 -14.18 -17.33 -43.80
CA MET A 128 -14.64 -17.17 -42.40
C MET A 128 -15.96 -17.91 -42.11
N LYS A 129 -16.92 -17.92 -43.05
CA LYS A 129 -18.20 -18.65 -42.91
C LYS A 129 -18.00 -20.16 -42.77
N LEU A 130 -17.00 -20.74 -43.44
CA LEU A 130 -16.64 -22.15 -43.30
C LEU A 130 -15.97 -22.40 -41.93
N PHE A 131 -15.01 -21.56 -41.54
CA PHE A 131 -14.32 -21.69 -40.25
C PHE A 131 -15.29 -21.55 -39.06
N LEU A 132 -16.26 -20.63 -39.13
CA LEU A 132 -17.29 -20.47 -38.11
C LEU A 132 -18.25 -21.67 -38.04
N SER A 133 -18.57 -22.28 -39.19
CA SER A 133 -19.38 -23.51 -39.26
C SER A 133 -18.64 -24.72 -38.66
N LEU A 134 -17.35 -24.87 -38.95
CA LEU A 134 -16.47 -25.88 -38.34
C LEU A 134 -16.38 -25.66 -36.82
N ALA A 135 -16.13 -24.43 -36.37
CA ALA A 135 -16.11 -24.06 -34.95
C ALA A 135 -17.43 -24.40 -34.24
N TRP A 136 -18.57 -24.09 -34.84
CA TRP A 136 -19.89 -24.39 -34.27
C TRP A 136 -20.16 -25.90 -34.16
N THR A 137 -19.70 -26.66 -35.15
CA THR A 137 -19.76 -28.14 -35.15
C THR A 137 -18.87 -28.73 -34.05
N ASP A 138 -17.70 -28.14 -33.83
CA ASP A 138 -16.77 -28.52 -32.76
C ASP A 138 -17.32 -28.21 -31.36
N ILE A 139 -17.96 -27.07 -31.18
CA ILE A 139 -18.64 -26.69 -29.92
C ILE A 139 -19.71 -27.71 -29.56
N LYS A 140 -20.55 -28.13 -30.52
CA LYS A 140 -21.55 -29.19 -30.31
C LYS A 140 -20.92 -30.54 -29.95
N LYS A 141 -19.76 -30.90 -30.51
CA LYS A 141 -19.03 -32.13 -30.18
C LYS A 141 -18.34 -32.09 -28.81
N ARG A 142 -17.95 -30.91 -28.31
CA ARG A 142 -17.07 -30.74 -27.13
C ARG A 142 -17.59 -29.67 -26.15
N THR A 143 -18.89 -29.71 -25.86
CA THR A 143 -19.59 -28.75 -24.98
C THR A 143 -18.88 -28.50 -23.65
N CYS A 144 -18.40 -29.52 -22.96
CA CYS A 144 -17.65 -29.37 -21.70
C CYS A 144 -16.39 -28.50 -21.85
N SER A 145 -15.58 -28.73 -22.89
CA SER A 145 -14.37 -27.93 -23.15
C SER A 145 -14.70 -26.49 -23.54
N TYR A 146 -15.82 -26.27 -24.24
CA TYR A 146 -16.32 -24.92 -24.53
C TYR A 146 -16.75 -24.20 -23.25
N CYS A 147 -17.52 -24.86 -22.37
CA CYS A 147 -17.97 -24.27 -21.12
C CYS A 147 -16.80 -23.92 -20.18
N LEU A 148 -15.77 -24.78 -20.08
CA LEU A 148 -14.58 -24.48 -19.28
C LEU A 148 -13.83 -23.24 -19.81
N GLY A 149 -13.65 -23.13 -21.13
CA GLY A 149 -13.06 -21.94 -21.77
C GLY A 149 -13.91 -20.69 -21.56
N PHE A 150 -15.22 -20.80 -21.72
CA PHE A 150 -16.17 -19.71 -21.51
C PHE A 150 -16.15 -19.20 -20.06
N PHE A 151 -16.38 -20.06 -19.06
CA PHE A 151 -16.47 -19.63 -17.66
C PHE A 151 -15.15 -19.09 -17.10
N SER A 152 -14.01 -19.63 -17.54
CA SER A 152 -12.70 -19.09 -17.14
C SER A 152 -12.46 -17.67 -17.66
N VAL A 153 -12.86 -17.37 -18.90
CA VAL A 153 -12.80 -15.99 -19.44
C VAL A 153 -13.79 -15.07 -18.74
N VAL A 154 -15.02 -15.53 -18.44
CA VAL A 154 -16.01 -14.77 -17.65
C VAL A 154 -15.43 -14.34 -16.30
N ILE A 155 -14.84 -15.27 -15.53
CA ILE A 155 -14.28 -14.96 -14.20
C ILE A 155 -13.14 -13.94 -14.30
N VAL A 156 -12.25 -14.08 -15.28
CA VAL A 156 -11.10 -13.17 -15.45
C VAL A 156 -11.55 -11.76 -15.84
N VAL A 157 -12.53 -11.64 -16.75
CA VAL A 157 -13.08 -10.34 -17.15
C VAL A 157 -13.86 -9.69 -16.00
N LEU A 158 -14.70 -10.45 -15.29
CA LEU A 158 -15.43 -9.99 -14.10
C LEU A 158 -14.49 -9.47 -13.02
N LEU A 159 -13.41 -10.20 -12.72
CA LEU A 159 -12.47 -9.82 -11.68
C LEU A 159 -11.62 -8.61 -12.11
N CYS A 160 -11.18 -8.53 -13.37
CA CYS A 160 -10.49 -7.35 -13.88
C CYS A 160 -11.37 -6.08 -13.78
N VAL A 161 -12.67 -6.18 -14.11
CA VAL A 161 -13.63 -5.08 -13.89
C VAL A 161 -13.70 -4.70 -12.40
N LEU A 162 -13.91 -5.68 -11.52
CA LEU A 162 -14.12 -5.45 -10.09
C LEU A 162 -12.86 -4.86 -9.42
N MET A 163 -11.71 -5.52 -9.54
CA MET A 163 -10.46 -5.10 -8.91
C MET A 163 -10.00 -3.71 -9.40
N ILE A 164 -10.07 -3.42 -10.71
CA ILE A 164 -9.62 -2.12 -11.23
C ILE A 164 -10.63 -1.01 -10.87
N SER A 165 -11.93 -1.32 -10.77
CA SER A 165 -12.92 -0.36 -10.24
C SER A 165 -12.67 -0.06 -8.76
N VAL A 166 -12.41 -1.08 -7.93
CA VAL A 166 -12.03 -0.92 -6.52
C VAL A 166 -10.76 -0.07 -6.40
N MET A 167 -9.70 -0.37 -7.16
CA MET A 167 -8.46 0.43 -7.21
C MET A 167 -8.70 1.90 -7.59
N ALA A 168 -9.63 2.17 -8.51
CA ALA A 168 -9.95 3.53 -8.94
C ALA A 168 -10.65 4.36 -7.84
N HIS A 169 -11.37 3.70 -6.91
CA HIS A 169 -12.09 4.36 -5.81
C HIS A 169 -11.36 4.33 -4.46
N MET A 170 -10.28 3.54 -4.31
CA MET A 170 -9.40 3.55 -3.13
C MET A 170 -8.93 4.94 -2.66
N PRO A 171 -8.62 5.93 -3.54
CA PRO A 171 -8.28 7.29 -3.09
C PRO A 171 -9.40 7.98 -2.30
N ILE A 172 -10.67 7.63 -2.53
CA ILE A 172 -11.82 8.19 -1.82
C ILE A 172 -11.89 7.63 -0.39
N LEU A 173 -11.60 6.34 -0.22
CA LEU A 173 -11.47 5.72 1.11
C LEU A 173 -10.35 6.42 1.91
N PHE A 174 -9.19 6.66 1.31
CA PHE A 174 -8.10 7.39 1.99
C PHE A 174 -8.41 8.87 2.24
N LEU A 175 -9.30 9.49 1.46
CA LEU A 175 -9.81 10.82 1.75
C LEU A 175 -10.77 10.80 2.93
N ARG A 176 -11.77 9.91 2.98
CA ARG A 176 -12.67 9.78 4.16
C ARG A 176 -11.90 9.49 5.45
N LEU A 177 -10.93 8.57 5.42
CA LEU A 177 -10.04 8.28 6.56
C LEU A 177 -9.11 9.45 6.95
N SER A 178 -8.92 10.41 6.05
CA SER A 178 -8.22 11.68 6.34
C SER A 178 -9.19 12.69 6.96
N GLU A 179 -10.45 12.73 6.52
CA GLU A 179 -11.51 13.61 7.02
C GLU A 179 -12.00 13.23 8.42
N GLU A 180 -12.12 11.93 8.71
CA GLU A 180 -12.44 11.37 10.03
C GLU A 180 -11.49 11.87 11.12
N VAL A 181 -10.20 12.00 10.78
CA VAL A 181 -9.13 12.38 11.71
C VAL A 181 -8.79 13.88 11.66
N ASN A 182 -8.92 14.54 10.50
CA ASN A 182 -8.42 15.90 10.28
C ASN A 182 -9.52 16.91 9.90
N GLY A 183 -10.80 16.52 9.96
CA GLY A 183 -11.97 17.31 9.54
C GLY A 183 -12.19 17.32 8.02
N GLU A 184 -13.37 17.69 7.54
CA GLU A 184 -13.74 17.65 6.10
C GLU A 184 -13.15 18.77 5.22
N PHE A 185 -12.39 19.69 5.78
CA PHE A 185 -11.92 20.91 5.09
C PHE A 185 -10.55 20.77 4.41
N ASP A 186 -10.34 21.44 3.28
CA ASP A 186 -9.14 21.29 2.43
C ASP A 186 -8.01 22.24 2.80
N LEU A 187 -8.35 23.46 3.20
CA LEU A 187 -7.43 24.53 3.58
C LEU A 187 -8.02 25.30 4.77
N VAL A 188 -7.17 25.55 5.77
CA VAL A 188 -7.44 26.50 6.86
C VAL A 188 -6.42 27.62 6.79
N ILE A 189 -6.88 28.86 6.84
CA ILE A 189 -6.05 30.05 6.99
C ILE A 189 -6.24 30.57 8.41
N VAL A 190 -5.12 30.85 9.08
CA VAL A 190 -5.05 31.46 10.42
C VAL A 190 -4.00 32.58 10.40
N PRO A 191 -4.04 33.54 11.33
CA PRO A 191 -2.99 34.55 11.47
C PRO A 191 -1.58 33.93 11.59
N GLY A 192 -0.55 34.66 11.15
CA GLY A 192 0.85 34.28 11.42
C GLY A 192 1.85 34.65 10.34
N GLY A 193 3.06 34.11 10.44
CA GLY A 193 4.14 34.35 9.48
C GLY A 193 4.86 35.65 9.79
N VAL A 194 4.61 36.71 9.02
CA VAL A 194 5.04 38.08 9.41
C VAL A 194 4.14 38.64 10.52
N MET A 195 2.86 38.25 10.53
CA MET A 195 1.85 38.72 11.49
C MET A 195 1.65 37.75 12.66
N ASP A 196 2.73 37.19 13.21
CA ASP A 196 2.75 36.17 14.29
C ASP A 196 2.17 36.63 15.66
N LYS A 197 1.64 37.86 15.73
CA LYS A 197 0.93 38.43 16.89
C LYS A 197 -0.53 38.82 16.61
N ALA A 198 -1.00 38.73 15.35
CA ALA A 198 -2.39 39.04 15.04
C ALA A 198 -3.30 37.90 15.53
N THR A 199 -4.47 38.23 16.12
CA THR A 199 -5.37 37.21 16.70
C THR A 199 -6.56 36.85 15.80
N GLY A 200 -6.80 37.62 14.72
CA GLY A 200 -7.90 37.39 13.78
C GLY A 200 -7.59 37.87 12.37
N ILE A 201 -8.48 37.50 11.44
CA ILE A 201 -8.43 37.78 10.00
C ILE A 201 -9.67 38.59 9.60
N ASN A 202 -9.49 39.60 8.75
CA ASN A 202 -10.61 40.26 8.09
C ASN A 202 -11.18 39.34 6.97
N TYR A 203 -12.28 38.67 7.27
CA TYR A 203 -13.01 37.83 6.32
C TYR A 203 -13.85 38.64 5.32
N SER A 204 -14.24 39.87 5.65
CA SER A 204 -14.95 40.77 4.72
C SER A 204 -14.13 41.01 3.44
N ALA A 205 -12.84 41.33 3.57
CA ALA A 205 -11.91 41.49 2.45
C ALA A 205 -11.67 40.18 1.69
N ILE A 206 -11.67 39.02 2.38
CA ILE A 206 -11.61 37.70 1.73
C ILE A 206 -12.87 37.43 0.90
N LYS A 207 -14.05 37.87 1.37
CA LYS A 207 -15.33 37.74 0.66
C LYS A 207 -15.45 38.68 -0.55
N GLU A 208 -14.77 39.83 -0.54
CA GLU A 208 -14.61 40.70 -1.72
C GLU A 208 -13.70 40.06 -2.78
N LEU A 209 -12.56 39.48 -2.37
CA LEU A 209 -11.64 38.77 -3.28
C LEU A 209 -12.25 37.48 -3.84
N PHE A 210 -13.00 36.74 -3.03
CA PHE A 210 -13.59 35.45 -3.36
C PHE A 210 -15.10 35.44 -3.03
N PRO A 211 -15.94 36.11 -3.85
CA PRO A 211 -17.38 36.14 -3.64
C PRO A 211 -17.98 34.72 -3.76
N GLU A 212 -19.15 34.52 -3.16
CA GLU A 212 -19.81 33.21 -3.11
C GLU A 212 -20.15 32.61 -4.48
N SER A 213 -20.27 33.47 -5.50
CA SER A 213 -20.45 33.11 -6.91
C SER A 213 -19.17 32.65 -7.62
N HIS A 214 -17.99 32.77 -7.00
CA HIS A 214 -16.71 32.47 -7.64
C HIS A 214 -16.60 30.96 -7.97
N PRO A 215 -16.41 30.58 -9.25
CA PRO A 215 -16.54 29.19 -9.72
C PRO A 215 -15.39 28.24 -9.32
N VAL A 216 -14.59 28.57 -8.31
CA VAL A 216 -13.42 27.78 -7.86
C VAL A 216 -13.15 27.94 -6.35
N TYR A 217 -13.20 29.18 -5.85
CA TYR A 217 -12.80 29.54 -4.47
C TYR A 217 -13.97 30.04 -3.59
N GLY A 218 -15.19 30.17 -4.13
CA GLY A 218 -16.32 30.76 -3.40
C GLY A 218 -16.84 29.94 -2.21
N PHE A 219 -16.28 28.75 -1.95
CA PHE A 219 -16.65 27.87 -0.84
C PHE A 219 -15.74 28.11 0.37
N SER A 220 -16.23 28.98 1.25
CA SER A 220 -15.55 29.48 2.44
C SER A 220 -16.53 29.70 3.59
N ALA A 221 -16.03 29.58 4.82
CA ALA A 221 -16.71 30.01 6.05
C ALA A 221 -15.70 30.51 7.10
N PRO A 222 -16.03 31.54 7.89
CA PRO A 222 -15.25 31.97 9.03
C PRO A 222 -15.63 31.17 10.29
N ARG A 223 -14.70 31.06 11.25
CA ARG A 223 -14.99 30.71 12.64
C ARG A 223 -14.27 31.68 13.58
N LEU A 224 -14.91 32.00 14.71
CA LEU A 224 -14.18 32.51 15.88
C LEU A 224 -13.88 31.31 16.79
N LEU A 225 -12.63 31.20 17.22
CA LEU A 225 -12.11 30.08 18.00
C LEU A 225 -11.49 30.63 19.28
N ASP A 226 -11.95 30.14 20.43
CA ASP A 226 -11.60 30.68 21.73
C ASP A 226 -11.75 29.62 22.83
N MET A 227 -11.35 29.90 24.07
CA MET A 227 -11.40 28.93 25.18
C MET A 227 -11.98 29.54 26.44
N TYR A 228 -13.09 28.97 26.91
CA TYR A 228 -13.79 29.43 28.11
C TYR A 228 -13.94 28.28 29.12
N MET A 229 -14.06 28.64 30.40
CA MET A 229 -14.58 27.72 31.40
C MET A 229 -16.12 27.72 31.34
N ALA A 230 -16.72 26.58 31.65
CA ALA A 230 -18.17 26.39 31.68
C ALA A 230 -18.62 25.81 33.02
N ARG A 231 -19.73 26.32 33.56
CA ARG A 231 -20.47 25.76 34.70
C ARG A 231 -21.98 25.88 34.47
N PRO A 232 -22.80 24.93 34.94
CA PRO A 232 -24.26 25.09 34.94
C PRO A 232 -24.67 26.08 36.02
N VAL A 233 -25.74 26.86 35.78
CA VAL A 233 -26.28 27.83 36.76
C VAL A 233 -26.67 27.14 38.08
N SER A 234 -27.12 25.89 38.01
CA SER A 234 -27.42 25.06 39.19
C SER A 234 -26.23 24.77 40.12
N SER A 235 -24.98 25.02 39.68
CA SER A 235 -23.80 24.98 40.55
C SER A 235 -23.66 26.21 41.46
N CYS A 236 -24.43 27.27 41.22
CA CYS A 236 -24.38 28.55 41.93
C CYS A 236 -25.73 28.83 42.63
N PRO A 237 -26.10 28.12 43.73
CA PRO A 237 -27.47 28.13 44.28
C PRO A 237 -27.95 29.52 44.73
N ASN A 238 -27.04 30.43 45.09
CA ASN A 238 -27.36 31.78 45.55
C ASN A 238 -27.44 32.84 44.42
N LYS A 239 -27.14 32.47 43.15
CA LYS A 239 -27.05 33.44 42.04
C LYS A 239 -28.01 33.10 40.89
N ASN A 240 -28.58 34.14 40.29
CA ASN A 240 -29.50 34.03 39.16
C ASN A 240 -28.78 34.33 37.84
N ALA A 241 -29.15 33.65 36.76
CA ALA A 241 -28.45 33.66 35.47
C ALA A 241 -28.23 35.07 34.88
N THR A 242 -29.16 36.01 35.12
CA THR A 242 -29.10 37.40 34.63
C THR A 242 -28.37 38.38 35.55
N ARG A 243 -27.87 37.91 36.71
CA ARG A 243 -27.18 38.75 37.73
C ARG A 243 -25.91 38.09 38.29
N MET A 244 -25.23 37.26 37.51
CA MET A 244 -24.04 36.52 37.99
C MET A 244 -22.92 37.43 38.52
N TRP A 245 -22.70 38.58 37.87
CA TRP A 245 -21.78 39.64 38.30
C TRP A 245 -22.12 40.35 39.64
N TYR A 246 -23.23 39.99 40.28
CA TYR A 246 -23.66 40.56 41.54
C TYR A 246 -23.77 39.48 42.62
N ASN A 247 -23.46 39.86 43.86
CA ASN A 247 -23.65 39.02 45.04
C ASN A 247 -25.11 39.11 45.54
N PRO A 248 -25.54 38.22 46.45
CA PRO A 248 -26.91 38.23 46.98
C PRO A 248 -27.35 39.59 47.55
N ASP A 249 -26.41 40.31 48.17
CA ASP A 249 -26.60 41.66 48.75
C ASP A 249 -26.70 42.79 47.69
N GLY A 250 -26.59 42.47 46.40
CA GLY A 250 -26.66 43.42 45.29
C GLY A 250 -25.37 44.19 44.98
N SER A 251 -24.28 43.95 45.72
CA SER A 251 -22.95 44.47 45.39
C SER A 251 -22.39 43.78 44.13
N ALA A 252 -21.70 44.54 43.29
CA ALA A 252 -20.95 43.98 42.16
C ALA A 252 -19.70 43.24 42.64
N CYS A 253 -19.34 42.16 41.96
CA CYS A 253 -18.07 41.47 42.16
C CYS A 253 -16.88 42.33 41.70
N ALA A 254 -15.72 42.17 42.35
CA ALA A 254 -14.50 42.89 41.96
C ALA A 254 -13.75 42.21 40.81
N ASP A 255 -13.80 40.89 40.76
CA ASP A 255 -13.17 40.03 39.76
C ASP A 255 -14.02 38.76 39.54
N LEU A 256 -13.70 37.99 38.50
CA LEU A 256 -14.38 36.73 38.20
C LEU A 256 -14.20 35.66 39.30
N ALA A 257 -13.07 35.66 40.01
CA ALA A 257 -12.75 34.66 41.03
C ALA A 257 -13.62 34.80 42.29
N SER A 258 -13.72 36.01 42.87
CA SER A 258 -14.62 36.29 43.99
C SER A 258 -16.09 36.00 43.62
N CYS A 259 -16.46 36.30 42.38
CA CYS A 259 -17.83 36.16 41.90
C CYS A 259 -18.32 34.70 41.80
N LEU A 260 -17.42 33.76 41.57
CA LEU A 260 -17.70 32.32 41.41
C LEU A 260 -17.28 31.49 42.64
N ALA A 261 -16.79 32.11 43.71
CA ALA A 261 -16.33 31.44 44.92
C ALA A 261 -17.43 30.66 45.65
N GLU A 262 -18.68 31.12 45.58
CA GLU A 262 -19.86 30.41 46.14
C GLU A 262 -20.35 29.25 45.25
N CYS A 263 -19.83 29.09 44.03
CA CYS A 263 -20.28 28.06 43.09
C CYS A 263 -19.48 26.77 43.23
N PHE A 264 -20.17 25.61 43.26
CA PHE A 264 -19.53 24.30 43.39
C PHE A 264 -18.48 24.06 42.29
N PRO A 265 -17.22 23.72 42.62
CA PRO A 265 -16.15 23.53 41.64
C PRO A 265 -16.24 22.19 40.89
N ASN A 266 -16.91 21.18 41.45
CA ASN A 266 -17.00 19.83 40.87
C ASN A 266 -17.88 19.70 39.59
N SER A 267 -18.24 20.83 39.00
CA SER A 267 -19.07 20.99 37.80
C SER A 267 -18.45 21.94 36.77
N THR A 268 -17.12 22.14 36.79
CA THR A 268 -16.40 22.85 35.73
C THR A 268 -16.04 21.95 34.54
N ALA A 269 -16.24 22.46 33.34
CA ALA A 269 -15.58 21.96 32.13
C ALA A 269 -14.77 23.11 31.49
N VAL A 270 -13.61 22.80 30.91
CA VAL A 270 -12.96 23.71 29.95
C VAL A 270 -13.45 23.35 28.56
N VAL A 271 -14.03 24.31 27.85
CA VAL A 271 -14.61 24.13 26.51
C VAL A 271 -13.98 25.08 25.50
N ASN A 272 -13.67 24.51 24.34
CA ASN A 272 -13.28 25.26 23.16
C ASN A 272 -14.57 25.86 22.58
N LEU A 273 -14.68 27.18 22.62
CA LEU A 273 -15.79 27.89 22.00
C LEU A 273 -15.54 27.96 20.49
N ILE A 274 -16.56 27.57 19.73
CA ILE A 274 -16.52 27.57 18.27
C ILE A 274 -17.74 28.36 17.78
N ALA A 275 -17.54 29.63 17.42
CA ALA A 275 -18.61 30.43 16.82
C ALA A 275 -18.69 30.11 15.32
N VAL A 276 -19.83 29.59 14.87
CA VAL A 276 -20.02 29.03 13.52
C VAL A 276 -21.02 29.84 12.69
N ASP A 277 -20.64 30.16 11.45
CA ASP A 277 -21.60 30.56 10.40
C ASP A 277 -22.18 29.30 9.77
N ALA A 278 -23.34 28.88 10.30
CA ALA A 278 -24.00 27.66 9.84
C ALA A 278 -24.52 27.77 8.40
N ALA A 279 -24.81 28.98 7.89
CA ALA A 279 -25.26 29.15 6.51
C ALA A 279 -24.09 28.93 5.53
N ALA A 280 -22.92 29.50 5.83
CA ALA A 280 -21.70 29.28 5.06
C ALA A 280 -21.22 27.82 5.14
N GLU A 281 -21.24 27.18 6.31
CA GLU A 281 -20.86 25.77 6.45
C GLU A 281 -21.81 24.80 5.75
N THR A 282 -23.13 25.00 5.86
CA THR A 282 -24.12 24.16 5.14
C THR A 282 -23.95 24.26 3.63
N ARG A 283 -23.67 25.47 3.13
CA ARG A 283 -23.32 25.75 1.72
C ARG A 283 -22.04 25.02 1.29
N MET A 284 -21.03 24.93 2.16
CA MET A 284 -19.83 24.11 1.94
C MET A 284 -20.04 22.59 2.08
N ARG A 285 -21.20 22.14 2.58
CA ARG A 285 -21.47 20.77 3.03
C ARG A 285 -20.51 20.28 4.13
N LEU A 286 -20.18 21.16 5.08
CA LEU A 286 -19.21 20.86 6.13
C LEU A 286 -19.85 20.22 7.37
N GLY A 287 -19.55 18.95 7.61
CA GLY A 287 -20.16 18.12 8.63
C GLY A 287 -21.56 17.67 8.21
N THR A 288 -21.65 16.84 7.15
CA THR A 288 -22.93 16.26 6.68
C THR A 288 -23.70 15.54 7.78
N ASP A 289 -22.97 14.94 8.70
CA ASP A 289 -23.49 14.04 9.74
C ASP A 289 -23.83 14.81 11.04
N TYR A 290 -23.60 16.13 11.05
CA TYR A 290 -23.90 17.01 12.17
C TYR A 290 -25.35 17.51 12.06
N THR A 291 -26.26 16.74 12.63
CA THR A 291 -27.73 16.96 12.57
C THR A 291 -28.26 17.98 13.58
N GLU A 292 -27.38 18.60 14.37
CA GLU A 292 -27.73 19.45 15.50
C GLU A 292 -28.36 20.80 15.08
N PRO A 293 -29.28 21.36 15.88
CA PRO A 293 -29.90 22.64 15.60
C PRO A 293 -28.89 23.80 15.62
N THR A 294 -29.12 24.79 14.77
CA THR A 294 -28.28 25.99 14.69
C THR A 294 -28.60 26.95 15.87
N PRO A 295 -27.63 27.27 16.74
CA PRO A 295 -27.86 28.15 17.88
C PRO A 295 -28.12 29.60 17.44
N LYS A 296 -29.01 30.28 18.15
CA LYS A 296 -29.30 31.72 18.04
C LYS A 296 -28.60 32.50 19.17
N ALA A 297 -28.93 33.79 19.31
CA ALA A 297 -28.43 34.63 20.40
C ALA A 297 -28.79 34.05 21.77
N GLY A 298 -27.81 33.86 22.65
CA GLY A 298 -28.00 33.26 23.98
C GLY A 298 -28.33 31.76 23.97
N GLU A 299 -28.16 31.06 22.84
CA GLU A 299 -28.29 29.60 22.73
C GLU A 299 -26.92 28.94 22.49
N VAL A 300 -26.70 27.73 23.01
CA VAL A 300 -25.47 26.95 22.84
C VAL A 300 -25.77 25.48 22.54
N VAL A 301 -24.93 24.83 21.73
CA VAL A 301 -24.83 23.37 21.63
C VAL A 301 -23.52 22.92 22.27
N LEU A 302 -23.59 22.00 23.24
CA LEU A 302 -22.42 21.50 23.98
C LEU A 302 -22.05 20.10 23.50
N SER A 303 -20.77 19.71 23.58
CA SER A 303 -20.40 18.31 23.40
C SER A 303 -20.86 17.45 24.58
N HIS A 304 -21.14 16.17 24.34
CA HIS A 304 -21.52 15.20 25.37
C HIS A 304 -20.48 15.11 26.49
N ARG A 305 -19.18 15.11 26.15
CA ARG A 305 -18.09 15.19 27.15
C ARG A 305 -18.23 16.45 28.01
N ALA A 306 -18.43 17.63 27.42
CA ALA A 306 -18.61 18.87 28.19
C ALA A 306 -19.82 18.81 29.13
N ALA A 307 -20.97 18.29 28.68
CA ALA A 307 -22.18 18.14 29.49
C ALA A 307 -22.00 17.14 30.65
N VAL A 308 -21.29 16.03 30.44
CA VAL A 308 -20.95 15.05 31.49
C VAL A 308 -19.99 15.64 32.53
N LEU A 309 -18.94 16.36 32.09
CA LEU A 309 -17.97 17.01 32.98
C LEU A 309 -18.63 18.04 33.91
N MET A 310 -19.59 18.81 33.39
CA MET A 310 -20.39 19.76 34.16
C MET A 310 -21.41 19.10 35.13
N GLY A 311 -21.55 17.77 35.13
CA GLY A 311 -22.41 17.03 36.05
C GLY A 311 -23.67 16.43 35.43
N GLY A 312 -23.74 16.30 34.10
CA GLY A 312 -24.89 15.71 33.38
C GLY A 312 -25.92 16.75 32.96
N VAL A 313 -25.46 17.88 32.40
CA VAL A 313 -26.29 18.98 31.89
C VAL A 313 -27.23 18.49 30.77
N LYS A 314 -28.47 18.97 30.79
CA LYS A 314 -29.54 18.55 29.87
C LYS A 314 -29.99 19.69 28.94
N VAL A 315 -30.66 19.30 27.85
CA VAL A 315 -31.34 20.25 26.96
C VAL A 315 -32.37 21.04 27.75
N GLY A 316 -32.29 22.37 27.65
CA GLY A 316 -33.11 23.32 28.38
C GLY A 316 -32.42 24.02 29.55
N ASP A 317 -31.35 23.44 30.11
CA ASP A 317 -30.55 24.03 31.19
C ASP A 317 -29.83 25.32 30.75
N ILE A 318 -29.38 26.13 31.72
CA ILE A 318 -28.55 27.30 31.47
C ILE A 318 -27.12 27.04 31.96
N VAL A 319 -26.15 27.27 31.09
CA VAL A 319 -24.70 27.15 31.34
C VAL A 319 -24.07 28.52 31.14
N ILE A 320 -23.16 28.89 32.03
CA ILE A 320 -22.38 30.13 31.93
C ILE A 320 -21.02 29.78 31.32
N LEU A 321 -20.67 30.42 30.21
CA LEU A 321 -19.33 30.41 29.64
C LEU A 321 -18.59 31.66 30.13
N TYR A 322 -17.39 31.49 30.70
CA TYR A 322 -16.69 32.58 31.39
C TYR A 322 -15.17 32.53 31.25
N GLY A 323 -14.53 33.70 31.29
CA GLY A 323 -13.09 33.88 31.05
C GLY A 323 -12.74 35.29 30.55
N ASP A 324 -11.49 35.48 30.10
CA ASP A 324 -11.02 36.68 29.40
C ASP A 324 -11.32 36.55 27.90
N ALA A 325 -12.15 37.45 27.36
CA ALA A 325 -12.55 37.44 25.95
C ALA A 325 -11.59 38.19 25.02
N GLN A 326 -10.66 39.00 25.55
CA GLN A 326 -9.71 39.79 24.76
C GLN A 326 -8.54 38.94 24.25
N TRP A 327 -8.16 37.87 24.97
CA TRP A 327 -6.96 37.05 24.69
C TRP A 327 -6.84 36.63 23.22
N ASN A 328 -7.90 36.03 22.65
CA ASN A 328 -7.95 35.60 21.24
C ASN A 328 -8.67 36.60 20.33
N ASN A 329 -9.39 37.58 20.88
CA ASN A 329 -10.19 38.54 20.11
C ASN A 329 -9.84 39.98 20.48
N GLN A 330 -8.65 40.45 20.10
CA GLN A 330 -8.19 41.80 20.51
C GLN A 330 -8.95 42.94 19.80
N LEU A 331 -9.42 42.73 18.56
CA LEU A 331 -10.00 43.80 17.73
C LEU A 331 -11.30 44.42 18.30
N PRO A 332 -12.31 43.67 18.77
CA PRO A 332 -13.52 44.27 19.36
C PRO A 332 -13.26 45.08 20.64
N PHE A 333 -12.11 44.86 21.30
CA PHE A 333 -11.76 45.41 22.62
C PHE A 333 -10.88 46.67 22.51
N VAL A 334 -10.53 47.14 21.30
CA VAL A 334 -9.66 48.31 21.07
C VAL A 334 -10.24 49.62 21.66
N ASN A 335 -11.56 49.72 21.80
CA ASN A 335 -12.22 50.90 22.35
C ASN A 335 -12.34 50.91 23.89
N MET A 336 -11.78 49.92 24.59
CA MET A 336 -11.84 49.85 26.05
C MET A 336 -10.89 50.84 26.74
N SER A 337 -11.33 51.35 27.90
CA SER A 337 -10.52 52.17 28.78
C SER A 337 -9.47 51.34 29.54
N MET A 338 -8.40 51.96 30.06
CA MET A 338 -7.42 51.24 30.90
C MET A 338 -7.96 50.81 32.28
N SER A 339 -9.23 51.12 32.58
CA SER A 339 -9.97 50.68 33.77
C SER A 339 -11.09 49.68 33.46
N ASP A 340 -11.32 49.34 32.19
CA ASP A 340 -12.31 48.36 31.77
C ASP A 340 -11.76 46.93 31.96
N SER A 341 -12.64 45.97 32.26
CA SER A 341 -12.28 44.55 32.34
C SER A 341 -12.70 43.80 31.07
N PRO A 342 -11.81 42.97 30.47
CA PRO A 342 -12.17 42.05 29.39
C PRO A 342 -12.80 40.74 29.88
N GLU A 343 -12.94 40.55 31.20
CA GLU A 343 -13.62 39.38 31.77
C GLU A 343 -15.11 39.36 31.43
N VAL A 344 -15.62 38.18 31.06
CA VAL A 344 -17.03 37.95 30.73
C VAL A 344 -17.63 36.75 31.46
N MET A 345 -18.94 36.83 31.70
CA MET A 345 -19.82 35.73 32.09
C MET A 345 -21.05 35.71 31.20
N MET A 346 -21.08 34.80 30.23
CA MET A 346 -22.14 34.68 29.23
C MET A 346 -23.10 33.54 29.57
N PRO A 347 -24.35 33.81 30.02
CA PRO A 347 -25.35 32.78 30.26
C PRO A 347 -25.98 32.32 28.92
N PHE A 348 -25.73 31.08 28.52
CA PHE A 348 -26.32 30.44 27.35
C PHE A 348 -27.29 29.33 27.75
N ARG A 349 -28.40 29.22 27.03
CA ARG A 349 -29.34 28.09 27.14
C ARG A 349 -28.89 26.92 26.27
N VAL A 350 -28.83 25.73 26.84
CA VAL A 350 -28.44 24.50 26.12
C VAL A 350 -29.60 24.05 25.22
N VAL A 351 -29.41 24.13 23.91
CA VAL A 351 -30.42 23.72 22.90
C VAL A 351 -30.21 22.28 22.43
N SER A 352 -28.96 21.80 22.43
CA SER A 352 -28.66 20.38 22.24
C SER A 352 -27.35 19.98 22.93
N VAL A 353 -27.17 18.66 23.11
CA VAL A 353 -25.95 18.04 23.63
C VAL A 353 -25.48 17.03 22.58
N ALA A 354 -24.49 17.44 21.79
CA ALA A 354 -24.01 16.74 20.60
C ALA A 354 -22.99 15.65 20.93
N GLU A 355 -23.03 14.54 20.19
CA GLU A 355 -21.91 13.59 20.19
C GLU A 355 -20.65 14.18 19.53
N ILE A 356 -19.49 13.58 19.80
CA ILE A 356 -18.20 14.10 19.32
C ILE A 356 -18.07 13.81 17.82
N ASN A 357 -18.08 14.86 17.00
CA ASN A 357 -18.01 14.74 15.54
C ASN A 357 -16.70 15.31 15.00
N HIS A 358 -15.68 14.45 14.90
CA HIS A 358 -14.33 14.81 14.42
C HIS A 358 -14.30 15.27 12.96
N HIS A 359 -15.26 14.87 12.11
CA HIS A 359 -15.39 15.37 10.73
C HIS A 359 -15.63 16.90 10.68
N LYS A 360 -16.29 17.46 11.70
CA LYS A 360 -16.60 18.91 11.80
C LYS A 360 -15.68 19.66 12.77
N PHE A 361 -15.27 19.00 13.85
CA PHE A 361 -14.45 19.52 14.95
C PHE A 361 -13.30 18.55 15.30
N PRO A 362 -12.26 18.43 14.45
CA PRO A 362 -11.13 17.53 14.70
C PRO A 362 -10.28 18.01 15.89
N ASP A 363 -9.64 17.06 16.58
CA ASP A 363 -8.83 17.27 17.81
C ASP A 363 -9.56 17.98 18.99
N VAL A 364 -10.89 18.11 18.97
CA VAL A 364 -11.67 18.81 20.02
C VAL A 364 -12.78 17.93 20.63
N ASP A 365 -12.53 17.48 21.86
CA ASP A 365 -13.47 16.67 22.67
C ASP A 365 -14.53 17.53 23.40
N THR A 366 -14.09 18.64 24.00
CA THR A 366 -14.92 19.57 24.76
C THR A 366 -15.13 20.84 23.94
N PHE A 367 -16.32 20.98 23.35
CA PHE A 367 -16.70 22.16 22.58
C PHE A 367 -18.02 22.77 23.05
N ALA A 368 -18.16 24.07 22.77
CA ALA A 368 -19.39 24.84 22.88
C ALA A 368 -19.60 25.59 21.56
N VAL A 369 -20.63 25.22 20.78
CA VAL A 369 -20.96 25.86 19.50
C VAL A 369 -21.97 26.98 19.73
N VAL A 370 -21.66 28.17 19.23
CA VAL A 370 -22.50 29.38 19.28
C VAL A 370 -22.62 30.03 17.89
N SER A 371 -23.54 30.97 17.72
CA SER A 371 -23.72 31.67 16.44
C SER A 371 -22.60 32.68 16.18
N PHE A 372 -21.89 32.56 15.05
CA PHE A 372 -20.86 33.51 14.64
C PHE A 372 -21.38 34.96 14.55
N HIS A 373 -22.64 35.16 14.12
CA HIS A 373 -23.22 36.50 13.96
C HIS A 373 -23.72 37.14 15.26
N THR A 374 -24.00 36.36 16.31
CA THR A 374 -24.50 36.90 17.59
C THR A 374 -23.44 36.91 18.69
N PHE A 375 -22.39 36.09 18.57
CA PHE A 375 -21.40 35.90 19.63
C PHE A 375 -20.88 37.21 20.24
N LEU A 376 -20.40 38.18 19.44
CA LEU A 376 -19.91 39.46 19.99
C LEU A 376 -20.99 40.27 20.74
N ARG A 377 -22.27 40.12 20.38
CA ARG A 377 -23.42 40.73 21.08
C ARG A 377 -23.85 39.94 22.33
N ASP A 378 -23.39 38.70 22.48
CA ASP A 378 -23.60 37.88 23.66
C ASP A 378 -22.41 38.05 24.64
N VAL A 379 -21.18 38.20 24.11
CA VAL A 379 -19.99 38.71 24.83
C VAL A 379 -20.26 40.08 25.45
N SER A 380 -20.78 41.04 24.68
CA SER A 380 -21.00 42.42 25.17
C SER A 380 -22.02 42.50 26.31
N LYS A 381 -22.98 41.56 26.39
CA LYS A 381 -23.92 41.43 27.52
C LYS A 381 -23.28 40.75 28.73
N GLY A 382 -22.23 39.96 28.52
CA GLY A 382 -21.52 39.21 29.55
C GLY A 382 -20.39 39.98 30.22
N LEU A 383 -20.01 41.17 29.71
CA LEU A 383 -18.97 42.03 30.30
C LEU A 383 -19.28 42.44 31.74
N GLY A 384 -18.23 42.65 32.53
CA GLY A 384 -18.34 43.10 33.92
C GLY A 384 -18.97 44.50 34.08
N PRO A 385 -19.64 44.78 35.22
CA PRO A 385 -20.32 46.05 35.47
C PRO A 385 -19.37 47.25 35.66
N THR A 386 -18.06 47.00 35.72
CA THR A 386 -16.99 48.01 35.76
C THR A 386 -16.60 48.53 34.37
N THR A 387 -16.96 47.83 33.29
CA THR A 387 -16.55 48.16 31.93
C THR A 387 -17.35 49.32 31.35
N SER A 388 -16.66 50.30 30.76
CA SER A 388 -17.27 51.51 30.21
C SER A 388 -18.32 51.22 29.12
N ALA A 389 -19.35 52.08 29.04
CA ALA A 389 -20.38 51.98 28.00
C ALA A 389 -19.79 52.03 26.58
N ALA A 390 -18.71 52.79 26.36
CA ALA A 390 -18.00 52.84 25.09
C ALA A 390 -17.29 51.52 24.75
N GLY A 391 -16.75 50.82 25.75
CA GLY A 391 -16.21 49.46 25.60
C GLY A 391 -17.31 48.45 25.24
N VAL A 392 -18.44 48.47 25.96
CA VAL A 392 -19.60 47.59 25.70
C VAL A 392 -20.17 47.82 24.28
N GLU A 393 -20.38 49.07 23.88
CA GLU A 393 -20.86 49.41 22.53
C GLU A 393 -19.82 49.08 21.44
N GLY A 394 -18.53 49.24 21.73
CA GLY A 394 -17.44 48.84 20.83
C GLY A 394 -17.48 47.35 20.50
N VAL A 395 -17.58 46.49 21.51
CA VAL A 395 -17.71 45.03 21.31
C VAL A 395 -19.03 44.68 20.61
N ALA A 396 -20.15 45.29 21.02
CA ALA A 396 -21.49 44.98 20.49
C ALA A 396 -21.69 45.36 19.00
N ASN A 397 -21.02 46.43 18.55
CA ASN A 397 -21.13 46.97 17.19
C ASN A 397 -20.01 46.49 16.25
N THR A 398 -18.97 45.83 16.77
CA THR A 398 -17.92 45.23 15.93
C THR A 398 -18.51 44.11 15.05
N ASN A 399 -18.19 44.14 13.76
CA ASN A 399 -18.59 43.13 12.79
C ASN A 399 -17.79 41.83 12.99
N PRO A 400 -18.42 40.68 13.28
CA PRO A 400 -17.71 39.41 13.49
C PRO A 400 -16.84 38.98 12.30
N ASN A 401 -17.18 39.38 11.07
CA ASN A 401 -16.38 39.07 9.88
C ASN A 401 -15.00 39.74 9.91
N ASP A 402 -14.82 40.87 10.59
CA ASP A 402 -13.55 41.62 10.54
C ASP A 402 -12.49 41.08 11.52
N CYS A 403 -12.85 40.11 12.38
CA CYS A 403 -12.00 39.55 13.45
C CYS A 403 -11.91 38.01 13.47
N ALA A 404 -12.38 37.30 12.43
CA ALA A 404 -12.45 35.84 12.40
C ALA A 404 -11.10 35.15 12.70
N SER A 405 -11.03 34.35 13.77
CA SER A 405 -9.80 33.67 14.22
C SER A 405 -9.25 32.68 13.19
N ALA A 406 -10.13 32.07 12.39
CA ALA A 406 -9.77 31.15 11.31
C ALA A 406 -10.77 31.23 10.15
N VAL A 407 -10.28 31.02 8.93
CA VAL A 407 -11.11 30.91 7.72
C VAL A 407 -10.88 29.55 7.06
N TYR A 408 -11.96 28.81 6.85
CA TYR A 408 -11.99 27.46 6.32
C TYR A 408 -12.45 27.49 4.87
N PHE A 409 -11.82 26.68 4.02
CA PHE A 409 -12.17 26.53 2.61
C PHE A 409 -12.30 25.06 2.20
N THR A 410 -13.27 24.78 1.34
CA THR A 410 -13.45 23.48 0.68
C THR A 410 -13.34 23.62 -0.84
N MET A 411 -12.82 22.60 -1.51
CA MET A 411 -12.91 22.50 -2.96
C MET A 411 -14.33 22.11 -3.37
N GLN A 412 -14.81 22.66 -4.49
CA GLN A 412 -16.03 22.18 -5.14
C GLN A 412 -15.99 20.66 -5.34
N PRO A 413 -17.06 19.88 -5.06
CA PRO A 413 -17.00 18.41 -5.04
C PRO A 413 -16.40 17.76 -6.31
N ALA A 414 -16.73 18.28 -7.50
CA ALA A 414 -16.16 17.78 -8.76
C ALA A 414 -14.66 18.09 -8.93
N ALA A 415 -14.20 19.26 -8.46
CA ALA A 415 -12.79 19.62 -8.44
C ALA A 415 -12.02 18.82 -7.37
N ARG A 416 -12.63 18.64 -6.19
CA ARG A 416 -12.12 17.87 -5.03
C ARG A 416 -11.83 16.43 -5.43
N LEU A 417 -12.81 15.73 -6.00
CA LEU A 417 -12.66 14.36 -6.51
C LEU A 417 -11.57 14.27 -7.60
N LYS A 418 -11.43 15.27 -8.47
CA LYS A 418 -10.38 15.32 -9.49
C LYS A 418 -8.98 15.59 -8.90
N ALA A 419 -8.89 16.37 -7.83
CA ALA A 419 -7.63 16.69 -7.16
C ALA A 419 -7.08 15.47 -6.37
N TYR A 420 -7.93 14.84 -5.55
CA TYR A 420 -7.56 13.74 -4.67
C TYR A 420 -7.69 12.34 -5.29
N GLY A 421 -8.35 12.19 -6.45
CA GLY A 421 -8.62 10.92 -7.15
C GLY A 421 -7.39 10.21 -7.77
N SER A 422 -6.23 10.27 -7.14
CA SER A 422 -5.03 9.55 -7.56
C SER A 422 -4.34 8.87 -6.36
N THR A 423 -3.93 7.61 -6.51
CA THR A 423 -3.18 6.88 -5.46
C THR A 423 -1.77 7.42 -5.21
N ASN A 424 -1.25 8.29 -6.09
CA ASN A 424 0.09 8.86 -5.93
C ASN A 424 0.05 10.23 -5.24
N PHE A 425 0.46 10.27 -3.97
CA PHE A 425 0.50 11.49 -3.16
C PHE A 425 1.23 12.66 -3.82
N ASN A 426 2.32 12.43 -4.57
CA ASN A 426 3.00 13.52 -5.28
C ASN A 426 2.10 14.16 -6.36
N ARG A 427 1.23 13.37 -6.99
CA ARG A 427 0.26 13.85 -7.98
C ARG A 427 -0.93 14.57 -7.34
N ILE A 428 -1.42 14.06 -6.19
CA ILE A 428 -2.40 14.78 -5.36
C ILE A 428 -1.84 16.17 -5.01
N ARG A 429 -0.63 16.22 -4.46
CA ARG A 429 0.04 17.48 -4.08
C ARG A 429 0.22 18.42 -5.27
N SER A 430 0.56 17.94 -6.46
CA SER A 430 0.63 18.79 -7.67
C SER A 430 -0.74 19.24 -8.20
N ASN A 431 -1.82 18.54 -7.88
CA ASN A 431 -3.18 18.97 -8.23
C ASN A 431 -3.73 20.01 -7.23
N VAL A 432 -3.44 19.85 -5.95
CA VAL A 432 -3.92 20.72 -4.85
C VAL A 432 -3.12 22.02 -4.76
N LEU A 433 -1.80 21.96 -4.96
CA LEU A 433 -0.91 23.13 -4.81
C LEU A 433 -1.31 24.34 -5.69
N PRO A 434 -1.70 24.19 -6.98
CA PRO A 434 -2.19 25.31 -7.78
C PRO A 434 -3.39 26.03 -7.16
N TRP A 435 -4.40 25.28 -6.67
CA TRP A 435 -5.59 25.84 -6.01
C TRP A 435 -5.23 26.60 -4.73
N VAL A 436 -4.41 25.99 -3.86
CA VAL A 436 -3.91 26.66 -2.64
C VAL A 436 -3.09 27.91 -2.99
N SER A 437 -2.25 27.87 -4.02
CA SER A 437 -1.43 29.01 -4.44
C SER A 437 -2.24 30.13 -5.08
N GLY A 438 -3.29 29.82 -5.85
CA GLY A 438 -4.19 30.82 -6.46
C GLY A 438 -5.04 31.54 -5.41
N LEU A 439 -5.34 30.87 -4.29
CA LEU A 439 -6.05 31.45 -3.15
C LEU A 439 -5.10 32.29 -2.26
N LEU A 440 -3.89 31.80 -1.98
CA LEU A 440 -2.91 32.51 -1.16
C LEU A 440 -2.16 33.65 -1.89
N ALA A 441 -2.16 33.70 -3.22
CA ALA A 441 -1.52 34.77 -3.98
C ALA A 441 -2.11 36.17 -3.72
N PRO A 442 -3.44 36.40 -3.81
CA PRO A 442 -4.04 37.70 -3.50
C PRO A 442 -4.12 38.00 -1.99
N ILE A 443 -4.21 36.98 -1.12
CA ILE A 443 -4.20 37.17 0.35
C ILE A 443 -2.78 37.50 0.86
N GLY A 444 -1.74 36.98 0.21
CA GLY A 444 -0.33 37.24 0.53
C GLY A 444 0.33 36.10 1.32
N PHE A 445 1.17 35.31 0.63
CA PHE A 445 1.89 34.13 1.12
C PHE A 445 2.68 34.27 2.46
N ALA A 446 2.99 35.51 2.87
CA ALA A 446 3.78 35.81 4.07
C ALA A 446 2.96 36.44 5.21
N GLN A 447 1.73 36.90 4.95
CA GLN A 447 0.89 37.59 5.94
C GLN A 447 0.00 36.64 6.76
N VAL A 448 -0.20 35.41 6.27
CA VAL A 448 -1.05 34.39 6.88
C VAL A 448 -0.34 33.05 7.00
N ASN A 449 -0.69 32.30 8.04
CA ASN A 449 -0.34 30.90 8.17
C ASN A 449 -1.44 30.01 7.55
N ARG A 450 -1.07 28.80 7.14
CA ARG A 450 -1.90 27.91 6.32
C ARG A 450 -1.70 26.45 6.71
N SER A 451 -2.80 25.75 6.96
CA SER A 451 -2.84 24.29 7.13
C SER A 451 -3.59 23.66 5.98
N THR A 452 -3.13 22.50 5.50
CA THR A 452 -3.80 21.70 4.46
C THR A 452 -4.06 20.30 5.00
N PRO A 453 -5.15 20.10 5.78
CA PRO A 453 -5.31 18.91 6.62
C PRO A 453 -5.34 17.62 5.80
N GLN A 454 -6.03 17.63 4.65
CA GLN A 454 -6.07 16.46 3.77
C GLN A 454 -4.71 16.08 3.19
N LEU A 455 -3.85 17.06 2.88
CA LEU A 455 -2.49 16.76 2.44
C LEU A 455 -1.63 16.19 3.59
N ASN A 456 -1.92 16.53 4.85
CA ASN A 456 -1.23 15.95 6.00
C ASN A 456 -1.70 14.51 6.28
N GLY A 457 -3.01 14.26 6.31
CA GLY A 457 -3.59 12.93 6.49
C GLY A 457 -3.20 11.96 5.37
N LEU A 458 -3.36 12.37 4.11
CA LEU A 458 -2.95 11.57 2.94
C LEU A 458 -1.42 11.37 2.87
N ASN A 459 -0.61 12.27 3.43
CA ASN A 459 0.84 12.06 3.55
C ASN A 459 1.18 10.99 4.61
N ALA A 460 0.39 10.88 5.68
CA ALA A 460 0.56 9.84 6.69
C ALA A 460 0.20 8.44 6.16
N THR A 461 -0.86 8.32 5.35
CA THR A 461 -1.32 7.05 4.76
C THR A 461 -0.63 6.68 3.43
N ARG A 462 0.15 7.60 2.83
CA ARG A 462 0.73 7.47 1.47
C ARG A 462 1.41 6.12 1.17
N MET A 463 2.15 5.58 2.14
CA MET A 463 2.92 4.34 1.94
C MET A 463 1.98 3.15 1.82
N PHE A 464 0.96 3.08 2.70
CA PHE A 464 -0.05 2.03 2.69
C PHE A 464 -0.88 2.08 1.40
N SER A 465 -1.31 3.28 0.97
CA SER A 465 -2.03 3.47 -0.31
C SER A 465 -1.22 2.99 -1.52
N VAL A 466 0.08 3.30 -1.57
CA VAL A 466 0.99 2.82 -2.63
C VAL A 466 1.16 1.30 -2.57
N PHE A 467 1.48 0.72 -1.40
CA PHE A 467 1.62 -0.73 -1.24
C PHE A 467 0.35 -1.50 -1.63
N LEU A 468 -0.82 -1.01 -1.22
CA LEU A 468 -2.10 -1.62 -1.56
C LEU A 468 -2.36 -1.60 -3.09
N GLY A 469 -2.15 -0.45 -3.74
CA GLY A 469 -2.30 -0.34 -5.19
C GLY A 469 -1.34 -1.25 -5.97
N LEU A 470 -0.14 -1.48 -5.44
CA LEU A 470 0.83 -2.42 -6.00
C LEU A 470 0.39 -3.88 -5.82
N ILE A 471 -0.07 -4.27 -4.63
CA ILE A 471 -0.59 -5.63 -4.37
C ILE A 471 -1.77 -5.94 -5.31
N MET A 472 -2.71 -5.01 -5.47
CA MET A 472 -3.82 -5.17 -6.42
C MET A 472 -3.34 -5.27 -7.89
N SER A 473 -2.32 -4.50 -8.27
CA SER A 473 -1.70 -4.61 -9.60
C SER A 473 -1.04 -5.98 -9.85
N VAL A 474 -0.44 -6.56 -8.80
CA VAL A 474 0.19 -7.88 -8.83
C VAL A 474 -0.86 -9.00 -8.90
N VAL A 475 -1.95 -8.90 -8.13
CA VAL A 475 -3.14 -9.79 -8.22
C VAL A 475 -3.63 -9.86 -9.66
N LEU A 476 -3.83 -8.71 -10.30
CA LEU A 476 -4.28 -8.60 -11.69
C LEU A 476 -3.32 -9.25 -12.69
N LEU A 477 -2.00 -8.97 -12.58
CA LEU A 477 -0.99 -9.51 -13.49
C LEU A 477 -0.91 -11.05 -13.39
N ALA A 478 -0.91 -11.59 -12.17
CA ALA A 478 -0.85 -13.03 -11.96
C ALA A 478 -2.14 -13.74 -12.39
N LEU A 479 -3.31 -13.13 -12.22
CA LEU A 479 -4.57 -13.68 -12.73
C LEU A 479 -4.61 -13.69 -14.26
N ALA A 480 -4.11 -12.63 -14.91
CA ALA A 480 -3.87 -12.64 -16.35
C ALA A 480 -2.92 -13.80 -16.74
N PHE A 481 -1.80 -13.97 -16.05
CA PHE A 481 -0.87 -15.08 -16.29
C PHE A 481 -1.50 -16.48 -16.12
N LEU A 482 -2.21 -16.72 -15.00
CA LEU A 482 -2.90 -17.98 -14.73
C LEU A 482 -3.95 -18.30 -15.80
N SER A 483 -4.66 -17.29 -16.30
CA SER A 483 -5.63 -17.47 -17.39
C SER A 483 -4.97 -17.72 -18.75
N VAL A 484 -3.81 -17.12 -19.04
CA VAL A 484 -2.99 -17.49 -20.22
C VAL A 484 -2.60 -18.96 -20.13
N VAL A 485 -2.15 -19.44 -18.96
CA VAL A 485 -1.79 -20.85 -18.74
C VAL A 485 -3.01 -21.77 -18.91
N LEU A 486 -4.17 -21.42 -18.35
CA LEU A 486 -5.40 -22.21 -18.49
C LEU A 486 -5.85 -22.31 -19.96
N ILE A 487 -5.99 -21.18 -20.65
CA ILE A 487 -6.42 -21.17 -22.05
C ILE A 487 -5.37 -21.85 -22.95
N TYR A 488 -4.08 -21.72 -22.64
CA TYR A 488 -3.02 -22.49 -23.30
C TYR A 488 -3.24 -24.00 -23.13
N THR A 489 -3.54 -24.50 -21.92
CA THR A 489 -3.79 -25.94 -21.71
C THR A 489 -5.05 -26.43 -22.44
N LEU A 490 -6.16 -25.68 -22.38
CA LEU A 490 -7.42 -25.98 -23.07
C LEU A 490 -7.22 -26.04 -24.60
N LEU A 491 -6.59 -25.02 -25.20
CA LEU A 491 -6.32 -24.99 -26.63
C LEU A 491 -5.34 -26.08 -27.05
N THR A 492 -4.29 -26.33 -26.26
CA THR A 492 -3.32 -27.41 -26.54
C THR A 492 -4.01 -28.77 -26.59
N VAL A 493 -4.85 -29.10 -25.60
CA VAL A 493 -5.60 -30.37 -25.58
C VAL A 493 -6.58 -30.44 -26.76
N GLY A 494 -7.30 -29.34 -27.05
CA GLY A 494 -8.21 -29.26 -28.20
C GLY A 494 -7.52 -29.50 -29.54
N ILE A 495 -6.25 -29.12 -29.66
CA ILE A 495 -5.41 -29.26 -30.85
C ILE A 495 -4.71 -30.63 -30.92
N GLU A 496 -4.14 -31.11 -29.82
CA GLU A 496 -3.48 -32.43 -29.73
C GLU A 496 -4.47 -33.54 -30.13
N THR A 497 -5.71 -33.45 -29.67
CA THR A 497 -6.83 -34.35 -30.00
C THR A 497 -7.48 -34.07 -31.37
N LYS A 498 -6.82 -33.31 -32.26
CA LYS A 498 -7.30 -32.97 -33.62
C LYS A 498 -6.20 -32.95 -34.70
N THR A 499 -4.96 -33.30 -34.39
CA THR A 499 -3.85 -33.28 -35.37
C THR A 499 -4.15 -34.12 -36.61
N TYR A 500 -4.94 -35.19 -36.48
CA TYR A 500 -5.37 -36.04 -37.59
C TYR A 500 -6.42 -35.35 -38.49
N GLU A 501 -7.46 -34.72 -37.89
CA GLU A 501 -8.42 -33.88 -38.63
C GLU A 501 -7.71 -32.74 -39.37
N PHE A 502 -6.77 -32.04 -38.71
CA PHE A 502 -5.94 -31.00 -39.34
C PHE A 502 -4.99 -31.55 -40.42
N GLY A 503 -4.52 -32.79 -40.29
CA GLY A 503 -3.76 -33.50 -41.32
C GLY A 503 -4.60 -33.76 -42.58
N ILE A 504 -5.83 -34.25 -42.42
CA ILE A 504 -6.78 -34.44 -43.53
C ILE A 504 -7.15 -33.10 -44.17
N GLN A 505 -7.42 -32.06 -43.38
CA GLN A 505 -7.70 -30.71 -43.87
C GLN A 505 -6.55 -30.16 -44.74
N ARG A 506 -5.29 -30.39 -44.38
CA ARG A 506 -4.11 -30.05 -45.19
C ARG A 506 -4.06 -30.83 -46.51
N MET A 507 -4.50 -32.09 -46.55
CA MET A 507 -4.61 -32.85 -47.80
C MET A 507 -5.75 -32.36 -48.71
N ILE A 508 -6.82 -31.81 -48.13
CA ILE A 508 -7.95 -31.21 -48.86
C ILE A 508 -7.61 -29.81 -49.42
N GLY A 509 -6.45 -29.23 -49.04
CA GLY A 509 -5.94 -27.96 -49.58
C GLY A 509 -5.98 -26.77 -48.61
N LEU A 510 -6.28 -26.99 -47.32
CA LEU A 510 -6.17 -25.93 -46.32
C LEU A 510 -4.69 -25.63 -46.03
N THR A 511 -4.26 -24.42 -46.41
CA THR A 511 -2.89 -23.93 -46.19
C THR A 511 -2.57 -23.72 -44.70
N LYS A 512 -1.30 -23.44 -44.39
CA LYS A 512 -0.86 -23.18 -43.01
C LYS A 512 -1.54 -21.93 -42.43
N GLU A 513 -1.76 -20.92 -43.26
CA GLU A 513 -2.42 -19.66 -42.90
C GLU A 513 -3.90 -19.91 -42.56
N ASN A 514 -4.59 -20.74 -43.35
CA ASN A 514 -5.97 -21.12 -43.08
C ASN A 514 -6.12 -21.89 -41.74
N LEU A 515 -5.14 -22.71 -41.36
CA LEU A 515 -5.12 -23.37 -40.04
C LEU A 515 -4.88 -22.39 -38.89
N ILE A 516 -4.02 -21.38 -39.08
CA ILE A 516 -3.82 -20.30 -38.08
C ILE A 516 -5.17 -19.59 -37.83
N VAL A 517 -5.87 -19.21 -38.90
CA VAL A 517 -7.17 -18.55 -38.80
C VAL A 517 -8.21 -19.48 -38.14
N LEU A 518 -8.31 -20.75 -38.53
CA LEU A 518 -9.25 -21.71 -37.93
C LEU A 518 -9.03 -21.91 -36.41
N VAL A 519 -7.77 -22.03 -35.97
CA VAL A 519 -7.46 -22.12 -34.54
C VAL A 519 -7.83 -20.85 -33.80
N LEU A 520 -7.57 -19.68 -34.39
CA LEU A 520 -7.94 -18.39 -33.82
C LEU A 520 -9.47 -18.22 -33.74
N THR A 521 -10.22 -18.66 -34.77
CA THR A 521 -11.69 -18.69 -34.77
C THR A 521 -12.23 -19.60 -33.67
N ASN A 522 -11.65 -20.79 -33.50
CA ASN A 522 -12.04 -21.71 -32.41
C ASN A 522 -11.77 -21.13 -31.01
N ALA A 523 -10.70 -20.34 -30.85
CA ALA A 523 -10.45 -19.61 -29.59
C ALA A 523 -11.48 -18.48 -29.38
N TYR A 524 -11.73 -17.64 -30.39
CA TYR A 524 -12.64 -16.50 -30.27
C TYR A 524 -14.12 -16.88 -30.14
N ALA A 525 -14.52 -18.07 -30.62
CA ALA A 525 -15.89 -18.54 -30.55
C ALA A 525 -16.42 -18.67 -29.10
N PHE A 526 -15.56 -18.93 -28.11
CA PHE A 526 -15.95 -18.92 -26.69
C PHE A 526 -15.57 -17.63 -25.95
N THR A 527 -14.51 -16.93 -26.37
CA THR A 527 -14.04 -15.73 -25.65
C THR A 527 -14.92 -14.50 -25.93
N LEU A 528 -15.48 -14.34 -27.13
CA LEU A 528 -16.35 -13.19 -27.43
C LEU A 528 -17.65 -13.20 -26.60
N PRO A 529 -18.42 -14.31 -26.51
CA PRO A 529 -19.57 -14.37 -25.60
C PRO A 529 -19.17 -14.22 -24.13
N ALA A 530 -18.05 -14.83 -23.72
CA ALA A 530 -17.55 -14.77 -22.35
C ALA A 530 -17.11 -13.36 -21.93
N TRP A 531 -16.53 -12.58 -22.85
CA TRP A 531 -16.16 -11.19 -22.61
C TRP A 531 -17.40 -10.31 -22.40
N ILE A 532 -18.41 -10.42 -23.28
CA ILE A 532 -19.67 -9.65 -23.14
C ILE A 532 -20.37 -9.99 -21.82
N ILE A 533 -20.51 -11.28 -21.50
CA ILE A 533 -21.17 -11.73 -20.28
C ILE A 533 -20.33 -11.36 -19.04
N GLY A 534 -19.00 -11.50 -19.11
CA GLY A 534 -18.07 -11.10 -18.05
C GLY A 534 -18.12 -9.61 -17.71
N LEU A 535 -18.29 -8.73 -18.70
CA LEU A 535 -18.53 -7.30 -18.47
C LEU A 535 -19.89 -7.05 -17.80
N GLY A 536 -20.96 -7.70 -18.27
CA GLY A 536 -22.30 -7.57 -17.68
C GLY A 536 -22.35 -8.06 -16.23
N THR A 537 -21.79 -9.24 -15.94
CA THR A 537 -21.70 -9.77 -14.58
C THR A 537 -20.72 -8.97 -13.71
N GLY A 538 -19.66 -8.40 -14.29
CA GLY A 538 -18.73 -7.49 -13.59
C GLY A 538 -19.40 -6.20 -13.13
N GLN A 539 -20.23 -5.58 -13.99
CA GLN A 539 -21.05 -4.41 -13.64
C GLN A 539 -22.11 -4.76 -12.57
N GLY A 540 -22.71 -5.95 -12.62
CA GLY A 540 -23.60 -6.44 -11.56
C GLY A 540 -22.88 -6.66 -10.22
N ALA A 541 -21.71 -7.30 -10.24
CA ALA A 541 -20.90 -7.54 -9.05
C ALA A 541 -20.37 -6.22 -8.43
N TYR A 542 -19.98 -5.26 -9.27
CA TYR A 542 -19.62 -3.91 -8.83
C TYR A 542 -20.80 -3.16 -8.18
N MET A 543 -22.03 -3.32 -8.71
CA MET A 543 -23.23 -2.77 -8.06
C MET A 543 -23.52 -3.42 -6.69
N GLY A 544 -23.25 -4.73 -6.54
CA GLY A 544 -23.27 -5.40 -5.24
C GLY A 544 -22.20 -4.86 -4.28
N ALA A 545 -20.98 -4.66 -4.77
CA ALA A 545 -19.90 -4.05 -4.00
C ALA A 545 -20.22 -2.61 -3.56
N ARG A 546 -20.91 -1.80 -4.38
CA ARG A 546 -21.40 -0.47 -4.00
C ARG A 546 -22.32 -0.52 -2.77
N LEU A 547 -23.22 -1.49 -2.67
CA LEU A 547 -24.10 -1.63 -1.50
C LEU A 547 -23.30 -1.95 -0.21
N VAL A 548 -22.24 -2.74 -0.33
CA VAL A 548 -21.33 -3.05 0.80
C VAL A 548 -20.49 -1.82 1.19
N PHE A 549 -19.95 -1.08 0.21
CA PHE A 549 -19.20 0.16 0.46
C PHE A 549 -20.08 1.25 1.11
N ALA A 550 -21.29 1.48 0.58
CA ALA A 550 -22.21 2.48 1.13
C ALA A 550 -22.55 2.16 2.60
N LYS A 551 -22.82 0.89 2.93
CA LYS A 551 -23.13 0.48 4.31
C LYS A 551 -21.96 0.61 5.31
N ILE A 552 -20.71 0.66 4.84
CA ILE A 552 -19.51 0.63 5.70
C ILE A 552 -18.76 1.97 5.74
N VAL A 553 -18.85 2.81 4.70
CA VAL A 553 -18.05 4.04 4.55
C VAL A 553 -18.91 5.29 4.29
N ASP A 554 -20.22 5.12 4.12
CA ASP A 554 -21.16 6.16 3.64
C ASP A 554 -20.64 6.96 2.43
N VAL A 555 -20.09 6.23 1.45
CA VAL A 555 -19.59 6.78 0.19
C VAL A 555 -20.48 6.32 -0.97
N ASP A 556 -21.11 7.30 -1.61
CA ASP A 556 -21.96 7.09 -2.77
C ASP A 556 -21.11 6.87 -4.04
N LEU A 557 -20.65 5.63 -4.26
CA LEU A 557 -19.89 5.24 -5.44
C LEU A 557 -20.74 5.40 -6.72
N PRO A 558 -20.14 5.78 -7.87
CA PRO A 558 -20.87 5.94 -9.12
C PRO A 558 -21.47 4.60 -9.56
N MET A 559 -22.70 4.63 -10.09
CA MET A 559 -23.44 3.43 -10.51
C MET A 559 -22.75 2.64 -11.64
N LEU A 560 -22.00 3.33 -12.51
CA LEU A 560 -21.30 2.75 -13.65
C LEU A 560 -19.83 2.48 -13.36
N VAL A 561 -19.35 1.32 -13.81
CA VAL A 561 -17.95 0.90 -13.85
C VAL A 561 -17.09 1.92 -14.60
N THR A 562 -15.86 2.18 -14.11
CA THR A 562 -14.97 3.19 -14.71
C THR A 562 -14.52 2.79 -16.12
N GLY A 563 -14.50 3.73 -17.07
CA GLY A 563 -14.06 3.45 -18.45
C GLY A 563 -12.64 2.88 -18.58
N ALA A 564 -11.76 3.18 -17.61
CA ALA A 564 -10.42 2.61 -17.53
C ALA A 564 -10.43 1.11 -17.16
N SER A 565 -11.24 0.70 -16.17
CA SER A 565 -11.39 -0.72 -15.82
C SER A 565 -12.04 -1.52 -16.95
N LEU A 566 -13.01 -0.93 -17.65
CA LEU A 566 -13.60 -1.51 -18.87
C LEU A 566 -12.52 -1.76 -19.94
N GLY A 567 -11.68 -0.76 -20.23
CA GLY A 567 -10.61 -0.85 -21.24
C GLY A 567 -9.52 -1.87 -20.91
N TRP A 568 -9.14 -2.01 -19.64
CA TRP A 568 -8.20 -3.06 -19.22
C TRP A 568 -8.84 -4.46 -19.22
N ALA A 569 -10.11 -4.58 -18.83
CA ALA A 569 -10.83 -5.86 -18.88
C ALA A 569 -11.11 -6.34 -20.32
N THR A 570 -11.33 -5.44 -21.27
CA THR A 570 -11.46 -5.79 -22.71
C THR A 570 -10.10 -6.22 -23.28
N LEU A 571 -9.02 -5.49 -22.97
CA LEU A 571 -7.66 -5.84 -23.39
C LEU A 571 -7.23 -7.20 -22.81
N ALA A 572 -7.59 -7.50 -21.56
CA ALA A 572 -7.41 -8.82 -20.97
C ALA A 572 -8.23 -9.89 -21.73
N GLY A 573 -9.56 -9.77 -21.73
CA GLY A 573 -10.46 -10.79 -22.29
C GLY A 573 -10.23 -11.10 -23.78
N LEU A 574 -9.83 -10.11 -24.58
CA LEU A 574 -9.57 -10.28 -26.01
C LEU A 574 -8.09 -10.54 -26.34
N GLY A 575 -7.14 -10.09 -25.51
CA GLY A 575 -5.69 -10.26 -25.74
C GLY A 575 -5.10 -11.57 -25.21
N ILE A 576 -5.56 -12.03 -24.04
CA ILE A 576 -5.13 -13.29 -23.41
C ILE A 576 -5.26 -14.51 -24.36
N PRO A 577 -6.36 -14.67 -25.14
CA PRO A 577 -6.48 -15.74 -26.13
C PRO A 577 -5.45 -15.69 -27.27
N ILE A 578 -5.01 -14.50 -27.70
CA ILE A 578 -3.96 -14.35 -28.72
C ILE A 578 -2.64 -14.90 -28.16
N VAL A 579 -2.26 -14.46 -26.96
CA VAL A 579 -1.02 -14.88 -26.30
C VAL A 579 -1.03 -16.39 -26.01
N ALA A 580 -2.15 -16.92 -25.52
CA ALA A 580 -2.32 -18.33 -25.21
C ALA A 580 -2.33 -19.25 -26.46
N SER A 581 -2.89 -18.79 -27.58
CA SER A 581 -2.94 -19.55 -28.84
C SER A 581 -1.63 -19.55 -29.63
N LEU A 582 -0.71 -18.61 -29.36
CA LEU A 582 0.57 -18.46 -30.08
C LEU A 582 1.45 -19.72 -30.02
N PHE A 583 1.58 -20.35 -28.85
CA PHE A 583 2.36 -21.59 -28.69
C PHE A 583 1.73 -22.82 -29.38
N PRO A 584 0.41 -23.12 -29.21
CA PRO A 584 -0.27 -24.19 -29.95
C PRO A 584 -0.29 -23.97 -31.47
N ILE A 585 -0.42 -22.74 -31.96
CA ILE A 585 -0.33 -22.41 -33.38
C ILE A 585 1.08 -22.76 -33.92
N LEU A 586 2.13 -22.38 -33.18
CA LEU A 586 3.51 -22.69 -33.57
C LEU A 586 3.77 -24.20 -33.64
N SER A 587 3.19 -25.01 -32.75
CA SER A 587 3.35 -26.48 -32.80
C SER A 587 2.63 -27.09 -34.00
N LEU A 588 1.43 -26.63 -34.36
CA LEU A 588 0.72 -27.05 -35.58
C LEU A 588 1.47 -26.70 -36.87
N VAL A 589 1.95 -25.46 -36.99
CA VAL A 589 2.63 -24.96 -38.21
C VAL A 589 3.98 -25.66 -38.44
N THR A 590 4.61 -26.16 -37.38
CA THR A 590 5.89 -26.91 -37.44
C THR A 590 5.74 -28.42 -37.61
N GLN A 591 4.56 -29.01 -37.36
CA GLN A 591 4.32 -30.45 -37.58
C GLN A 591 4.33 -30.85 -39.06
N GLN A 592 5.06 -31.93 -39.35
CA GLN A 592 5.12 -32.52 -40.70
C GLN A 592 3.82 -33.27 -41.01
N LEU A 593 3.36 -33.19 -42.26
CA LEU A 593 2.10 -33.80 -42.68
C LEU A 593 2.04 -35.34 -42.46
N PRO A 594 3.10 -36.12 -42.77
CA PRO A 594 3.08 -37.57 -42.51
C PRO A 594 3.04 -37.93 -41.01
N GLU A 595 3.58 -37.05 -40.14
CA GLU A 595 3.62 -37.26 -38.69
C GLU A 595 2.25 -36.94 -38.05
N ALA A 596 1.52 -35.96 -38.59
CA ALA A 596 0.14 -35.66 -38.19
C ALA A 596 -0.87 -36.74 -38.61
N LEU A 597 -0.58 -37.49 -39.69
CA LEU A 597 -1.44 -38.53 -40.26
C LEU A 597 -1.15 -39.95 -39.72
N ASN A 598 -0.07 -40.16 -38.97
CA ASN A 598 0.35 -41.50 -38.56
C ASN A 598 -0.42 -42.01 -37.33
N THR A 599 -1.47 -42.79 -37.57
CA THR A 599 -2.33 -43.42 -36.55
C THR A 599 -1.71 -44.65 -35.87
N SER A 600 -0.57 -45.17 -36.36
CA SER A 600 -0.04 -46.49 -35.94
C SER A 600 0.79 -46.48 -34.64
N ARG A 601 1.14 -45.31 -34.09
CA ARG A 601 1.87 -45.19 -32.83
C ARG A 601 0.94 -44.79 -31.69
N SER A 602 0.92 -45.57 -30.61
CA SER A 602 0.41 -45.09 -29.33
C SER A 602 1.26 -43.91 -28.86
N ARG A 603 0.62 -42.78 -28.52
CA ARG A 603 1.33 -41.58 -28.03
C ARG A 603 2.01 -41.81 -26.68
N ASN A 604 1.45 -42.71 -25.86
CA ASN A 604 2.09 -43.22 -24.64
C ASN A 604 3.12 -44.33 -24.95
N SER A 605 4.10 -44.05 -25.81
CA SER A 605 5.25 -44.94 -25.99
C SER A 605 6.22 -44.78 -24.83
N GLY A 606 6.32 -45.78 -23.96
CA GLY A 606 7.20 -45.77 -22.77
C GLY A 606 8.70 -45.61 -23.07
N VAL A 607 9.11 -45.88 -24.31
CA VAL A 607 10.46 -45.66 -24.83
C VAL A 607 10.40 -44.62 -25.94
N ILE A 608 11.10 -43.49 -25.77
CA ILE A 608 11.25 -42.45 -26.80
C ILE A 608 12.64 -42.55 -27.41
N CYS A 609 12.77 -43.31 -28.51
CA CYS A 609 14.03 -43.41 -29.28
C CYS A 609 14.34 -42.09 -30.01
N LYS A 610 14.92 -41.13 -29.29
CA LYS A 610 15.42 -39.87 -29.87
C LYS A 610 16.68 -40.12 -30.72
N VAL A 611 16.48 -40.38 -32.01
CA VAL A 611 17.57 -40.41 -33.01
C VAL A 611 18.18 -39.01 -33.14
N ARG A 612 19.19 -38.70 -32.32
CA ARG A 612 19.99 -37.48 -32.43
C ARG A 612 20.92 -37.59 -33.64
N ARG A 613 20.52 -37.04 -34.78
CA ARG A 613 21.50 -36.56 -35.78
C ARG A 613 22.25 -35.38 -35.19
N ASN A 614 23.58 -35.40 -35.29
CA ASN A 614 24.45 -34.42 -34.64
C ASN A 614 24.64 -33.16 -35.50
N ASP A 615 23.54 -32.43 -35.77
CA ASP A 615 23.54 -31.13 -36.45
C ASP A 615 24.23 -30.06 -35.56
N SER A 616 25.56 -30.07 -35.52
CA SER A 616 26.40 -29.28 -34.60
C SER A 616 26.30 -27.75 -34.71
N LYS A 617 25.49 -27.23 -35.65
CA LYS A 617 25.29 -25.79 -35.89
C LYS A 617 23.96 -25.23 -35.39
N ARG A 618 23.12 -26.01 -34.69
CA ARG A 618 21.83 -25.51 -34.15
C ARG A 618 21.98 -24.95 -32.73
N LEU A 619 21.86 -23.63 -32.59
CA LEU A 619 21.73 -22.94 -31.29
C LEU A 619 20.69 -23.62 -30.39
N ASN A 620 21.10 -23.95 -29.16
CA ASN A 620 20.24 -24.63 -28.19
C ASN A 620 19.24 -23.64 -27.59
N LYS A 621 18.10 -23.47 -28.28
CA LYS A 621 17.03 -22.50 -27.96
C LYS A 621 16.70 -22.30 -26.47
N PRO A 622 16.52 -23.34 -25.62
CA PRO A 622 16.28 -23.14 -24.19
C PRO A 622 17.46 -22.50 -23.44
N ILE A 623 18.72 -22.78 -23.81
CA ILE A 623 19.89 -22.12 -23.20
C ILE A 623 19.94 -20.64 -23.62
N PHE A 624 19.66 -20.35 -24.89
CA PHE A 624 19.57 -18.97 -25.37
C PHE A 624 18.43 -18.20 -24.66
N GLY A 625 17.26 -18.81 -24.51
CA GLY A 625 16.13 -18.22 -23.77
C GLY A 625 16.44 -17.98 -22.29
N LEU A 626 17.15 -18.90 -21.63
CA LEU A 626 17.64 -18.73 -20.26
C LEU A 626 18.64 -17.56 -20.16
N GLY A 627 19.57 -17.46 -21.10
CA GLY A 627 20.53 -16.34 -21.17
C GLY A 627 19.83 -14.98 -21.33
N VAL A 628 18.81 -14.89 -22.20
CA VAL A 628 17.98 -13.70 -22.37
C VAL A 628 17.21 -13.36 -21.09
N LEU A 629 16.65 -14.35 -20.38
CA LEU A 629 15.95 -14.13 -19.11
C LEU A 629 16.89 -13.61 -18.02
N VAL A 630 18.07 -14.22 -17.88
CA VAL A 630 19.10 -13.77 -16.92
C VAL A 630 19.60 -12.35 -17.26
N PHE A 631 19.76 -12.03 -18.55
CA PHE A 631 20.11 -10.67 -18.99
C PHE A 631 19.02 -9.64 -18.63
N ILE A 632 17.75 -9.94 -18.88
CA ILE A 632 16.61 -9.06 -18.53
C ILE A 632 16.54 -8.85 -17.01
N PHE A 633 16.71 -9.90 -16.22
CA PHE A 633 16.69 -9.84 -14.76
C PHE A 633 17.89 -9.04 -14.21
N GLY A 634 19.08 -9.23 -14.79
CA GLY A 634 20.26 -8.43 -14.49
C GLY A 634 20.09 -6.95 -14.82
N PHE A 635 19.52 -6.62 -16.00
CA PHE A 635 19.23 -5.25 -16.40
C PHE A 635 18.21 -4.57 -15.46
N LEU A 636 17.15 -5.29 -15.06
CA LEU A 636 16.17 -4.81 -14.08
C LEU A 636 16.83 -4.43 -12.74
N ILE A 637 17.72 -5.29 -12.22
CA ILE A 637 18.32 -5.11 -10.89
C ILE A 637 19.53 -4.17 -10.89
N TYR A 638 20.39 -4.20 -11.91
CA TYR A 638 21.63 -3.40 -11.94
C TYR A 638 21.50 -2.05 -12.65
N TYR A 639 20.49 -1.85 -13.51
CA TYR A 639 20.27 -0.58 -14.20
C TYR A 639 18.94 0.07 -13.81
N LEU A 640 17.83 -0.66 -13.92
CA LEU A 640 16.49 -0.07 -13.69
C LEU A 640 16.26 0.27 -12.21
N PHE A 641 16.73 -0.56 -11.28
CA PHE A 641 16.51 -0.34 -9.84
C PHE A 641 17.36 0.82 -9.25
N PRO A 642 18.67 0.96 -9.56
CA PRO A 642 19.43 2.14 -9.16
C PRO A 642 18.91 3.44 -9.78
N THR A 643 18.49 3.43 -11.05
CA THR A 643 17.88 4.62 -11.67
C THR A 643 16.53 4.96 -11.05
N ALA A 644 15.73 3.98 -10.61
CA ALA A 644 14.52 4.21 -9.82
C ALA A 644 14.79 4.90 -8.47
N LEU A 645 15.85 4.46 -7.76
CA LEU A 645 16.28 5.03 -6.49
C LEU A 645 16.82 6.46 -6.65
N ILE A 646 17.68 6.69 -7.64
CA ILE A 646 18.24 8.03 -7.95
C ILE A 646 17.13 9.01 -8.33
N ALA A 647 16.15 8.57 -9.11
CA ALA A 647 14.97 9.37 -9.46
C ALA A 647 13.92 9.48 -8.33
N MET A 648 14.15 8.84 -7.17
CA MET A 648 13.18 8.70 -6.07
C MET A 648 11.78 8.21 -6.52
N ASN A 649 11.73 7.45 -7.62
CA ASN A 649 10.48 6.98 -8.22
C ASN A 649 10.05 5.67 -7.55
N LEU A 650 9.50 5.80 -6.33
CA LEU A 650 9.02 4.68 -5.51
C LEU A 650 8.10 3.73 -6.29
N ALA A 651 7.22 4.24 -7.15
CA ALA A 651 6.32 3.40 -7.95
C ALA A 651 7.10 2.49 -8.91
N LEU A 652 8.09 3.03 -9.63
CA LEU A 652 8.93 2.24 -10.54
C LEU A 652 9.86 1.28 -9.78
N MET A 653 10.42 1.71 -8.65
CA MET A 653 11.19 0.86 -7.73
C MET A 653 10.36 -0.35 -7.27
N PHE A 654 9.11 -0.13 -6.85
CA PHE A 654 8.21 -1.20 -6.43
C PHE A 654 7.75 -2.08 -7.59
N TYR A 655 7.50 -1.55 -8.79
CA TYR A 655 7.19 -2.39 -9.95
C TYR A 655 8.34 -3.34 -10.30
N ILE A 656 9.60 -2.90 -10.17
CA ILE A 656 10.77 -3.79 -10.33
C ILE A 656 10.78 -4.85 -9.22
N PHE A 657 10.63 -4.43 -7.96
CA PHE A 657 10.61 -5.34 -6.81
C PHE A 657 9.55 -6.44 -6.97
N PHE A 658 8.30 -6.07 -7.30
CA PHE A 658 7.22 -7.04 -7.51
C PHE A 658 7.40 -7.88 -8.77
N GLY A 659 7.96 -7.34 -9.86
CA GLY A 659 8.33 -8.13 -11.05
C GLY A 659 9.39 -9.19 -10.74
N VAL A 660 10.42 -8.82 -9.98
CA VAL A 660 11.44 -9.72 -9.43
C VAL A 660 10.80 -10.77 -8.51
N LEU A 661 9.86 -10.38 -7.66
CA LEU A 661 9.18 -11.25 -6.70
C LEU A 661 8.26 -12.29 -7.36
N ILE A 662 7.56 -11.93 -8.45
CA ILE A 662 6.80 -12.88 -9.27
C ILE A 662 7.75 -13.85 -9.98
N GLY A 663 8.90 -13.37 -10.49
CA GLY A 663 9.94 -14.23 -11.05
C GLY A 663 10.54 -15.20 -10.03
N LEU A 664 10.76 -14.73 -8.79
CA LEU A 664 11.22 -15.52 -7.65
C LEU A 664 10.19 -16.61 -7.27
N LEU A 665 8.91 -16.26 -7.15
CA LEU A 665 7.84 -17.19 -6.82
C LEU A 665 7.68 -18.27 -7.89
N ALA A 666 7.65 -17.88 -9.18
CA ALA A 666 7.64 -18.83 -10.29
C ALA A 666 8.89 -19.72 -10.32
N GLY A 667 10.07 -19.16 -10.01
CA GLY A 667 11.33 -19.89 -9.90
C GLY A 667 11.34 -20.93 -8.77
N PHE A 668 10.85 -20.57 -7.58
CA PHE A 668 10.72 -21.51 -6.46
C PHE A 668 9.68 -22.59 -6.73
N VAL A 669 8.55 -22.28 -7.36
CA VAL A 669 7.60 -23.31 -7.81
C VAL A 669 8.26 -24.27 -8.80
N LEU A 670 8.99 -23.77 -9.80
CA LEU A 670 9.72 -24.61 -10.76
C LEU A 670 10.82 -25.49 -10.09
N LEU A 671 11.47 -25.00 -9.04
CA LEU A 671 12.43 -25.75 -8.24
C LEU A 671 11.73 -26.87 -7.44
N VAL A 672 10.67 -26.52 -6.70
CA VAL A 672 9.93 -27.46 -5.84
C VAL A 672 9.18 -28.51 -6.67
N MET A 673 8.74 -28.17 -7.88
CA MET A 673 8.15 -29.09 -8.88
C MET A 673 9.11 -30.19 -9.39
N ASN A 674 10.35 -30.28 -8.90
CA ASN A 674 11.21 -31.47 -9.09
C ASN A 674 10.98 -32.55 -8.02
N PHE A 675 10.46 -32.17 -6.85
CA PHE A 675 10.08 -33.07 -5.75
C PHE A 675 8.61 -33.53 -5.84
N GLU A 676 7.88 -33.12 -6.87
CA GLU A 676 6.47 -33.48 -7.17
C GLU A 676 6.19 -34.98 -6.93
N ARG A 677 6.98 -35.88 -7.55
CA ARG A 677 6.82 -37.33 -7.42
C ARG A 677 6.99 -37.81 -5.97
N VAL A 678 7.92 -37.21 -5.22
CA VAL A 678 8.15 -37.57 -3.81
C VAL A 678 6.94 -37.17 -2.98
N ALA A 679 6.45 -35.93 -3.12
CA ALA A 679 5.24 -35.47 -2.44
C ALA A 679 4.00 -36.32 -2.80
N GLN A 680 3.76 -36.60 -4.08
CA GLN A 680 2.67 -37.48 -4.52
C GLN A 680 2.77 -38.88 -3.88
N THR A 681 3.98 -39.46 -3.83
CA THR A 681 4.21 -40.78 -3.22
C THR A 681 3.96 -40.74 -1.71
N CYS A 682 4.55 -39.78 -0.99
CA CYS A 682 4.37 -39.62 0.45
C CYS A 682 2.90 -39.35 0.83
N VAL A 683 2.21 -38.46 0.12
CA VAL A 683 0.77 -38.19 0.32
C VAL A 683 -0.06 -39.44 0.06
N SER A 684 0.25 -40.23 -0.98
CA SER A 684 -0.47 -41.47 -1.27
C SER A 684 -0.38 -42.47 -0.12
N TYR A 685 0.82 -42.73 0.42
CA TYR A 685 0.98 -43.66 1.55
C TYR A 685 0.42 -43.11 2.86
N ALA A 686 0.55 -41.80 3.12
CA ALA A 686 0.07 -41.19 4.36
C ALA A 686 -1.47 -41.09 4.44
N MET A 687 -2.15 -40.86 3.31
CA MET A 687 -3.60 -40.62 3.29
C MET A 687 -4.44 -41.82 2.82
N LEU A 688 -3.85 -42.78 2.11
CA LEU A 688 -4.59 -43.92 1.50
C LEU A 688 -4.12 -45.28 2.01
N PHE A 689 -3.54 -45.37 3.21
CA PHE A 689 -3.17 -46.64 3.83
C PHE A 689 -4.37 -47.58 4.07
N TRP A 690 -5.60 -47.03 4.11
CA TRP A 690 -6.86 -47.78 4.21
C TRP A 690 -7.41 -48.29 2.88
N GLU A 691 -6.80 -47.92 1.73
CA GLU A 691 -7.35 -48.26 0.42
C GLU A 691 -7.07 -49.69 0.00
N SER A 692 -7.95 -50.22 -0.86
CA SER A 692 -7.75 -51.55 -1.43
C SER A 692 -6.52 -51.57 -2.33
N ALA A 693 -5.67 -52.59 -2.19
CA ALA A 693 -4.40 -52.69 -2.91
C ALA A 693 -4.54 -52.61 -4.44
N ALA A 694 -5.68 -53.06 -4.99
CA ALA A 694 -6.02 -52.94 -6.40
C ALA A 694 -6.23 -51.47 -6.84
N VAL A 695 -7.05 -50.71 -6.11
CA VAL A 695 -7.28 -49.27 -6.36
C VAL A 695 -5.98 -48.49 -6.18
N PHE A 696 -5.25 -48.73 -5.09
CA PHE A 696 -3.98 -48.05 -4.80
C PHE A 696 -2.91 -48.31 -5.87
N SER A 697 -2.71 -49.59 -6.26
CA SER A 697 -1.71 -49.95 -7.29
C SER A 697 -2.06 -49.37 -8.66
N PHE A 698 -3.34 -49.36 -9.05
CA PHE A 698 -3.75 -48.82 -10.34
C PHE A 698 -3.69 -47.28 -10.37
N MET A 699 -4.08 -46.60 -9.28
CA MET A 699 -3.92 -45.16 -9.10
C MET A 699 -2.45 -44.71 -9.18
N GLN A 700 -1.53 -45.40 -8.50
CA GLN A 700 -0.08 -45.11 -8.62
C GLN A 700 0.42 -45.29 -10.07
N LYS A 701 -0.06 -46.30 -10.79
CA LYS A 701 0.26 -46.51 -12.21
C LYS A 701 -0.28 -45.37 -13.09
N SER A 702 -1.53 -44.94 -12.89
CA SER A 702 -2.15 -43.82 -13.61
C SER A 702 -1.36 -42.51 -13.43
N LEU A 703 -1.04 -42.14 -12.18
CA LEU A 703 -0.18 -40.99 -11.85
C LEU A 703 1.17 -41.04 -12.59
N SER A 704 1.78 -42.23 -12.68
CA SER A 704 3.07 -42.41 -13.36
C SER A 704 2.99 -42.33 -14.89
N ALA A 705 1.87 -42.78 -15.48
CA ALA A 705 1.62 -42.78 -16.92
C ALA A 705 1.34 -41.36 -17.43
N HIS A 706 0.39 -40.66 -16.79
CA HIS A 706 -0.05 -39.32 -17.18
C HIS A 706 0.87 -38.18 -16.69
N ARG A 707 2.05 -38.51 -16.14
CA ARG A 707 3.03 -37.59 -15.52
C ARG A 707 3.30 -36.29 -16.28
N LEU A 708 3.31 -36.30 -17.61
CA LEU A 708 3.60 -35.10 -18.42
C LEU A 708 2.43 -34.12 -18.51
N ARG A 709 1.19 -34.57 -18.29
CA ARG A 709 0.02 -33.70 -18.11
C ARG A 709 -0.17 -33.35 -16.64
N ASN A 710 -0.03 -34.33 -15.75
CA ASN A 710 -0.17 -34.15 -14.30
C ASN A 710 0.85 -33.14 -13.73
N ARG A 711 2.07 -33.08 -14.27
CA ARG A 711 3.05 -32.02 -13.97
C ARG A 711 2.61 -30.62 -14.44
N LYS A 712 1.85 -30.49 -15.53
CA LYS A 712 1.32 -29.19 -16.00
C LYS A 712 0.23 -28.67 -15.05
N THR A 713 -0.69 -29.53 -14.61
CA THR A 713 -1.73 -29.14 -13.65
C THR A 713 -1.16 -28.91 -12.25
N SER A 714 -0.26 -29.77 -11.77
CA SER A 714 0.43 -29.58 -10.49
C SER A 714 1.24 -28.28 -10.47
N LEU A 715 1.91 -27.90 -11.57
CA LEU A 715 2.57 -26.61 -11.70
C LEU A 715 1.57 -25.44 -11.62
N MET A 716 0.44 -25.51 -12.33
CA MET A 716 -0.57 -24.45 -12.29
C MET A 716 -1.19 -24.30 -10.89
N TYR A 717 -1.57 -25.40 -10.24
CA TYR A 717 -2.09 -25.38 -8.86
C TYR A 717 -1.05 -24.84 -7.86
N ALA A 718 0.18 -25.37 -7.88
CA ALA A 718 1.22 -24.93 -6.96
C ALA A 718 1.55 -23.44 -7.13
N LEU A 719 1.53 -22.92 -8.36
CA LEU A 719 1.75 -21.50 -8.64
C LEU A 719 0.58 -20.64 -8.17
N SER A 720 -0.67 -21.01 -8.47
CA SER A 720 -1.85 -20.30 -7.97
C SER A 720 -1.88 -20.24 -6.45
N LEU A 721 -1.64 -21.37 -5.78
CA LEU A 721 -1.75 -21.48 -4.33
C LEU A 721 -0.57 -20.79 -3.62
N ALA A 722 0.67 -20.92 -4.12
CA ALA A 722 1.80 -20.13 -3.64
C ALA A 722 1.52 -18.63 -3.74
N PHE A 723 0.91 -18.19 -4.84
CA PHE A 723 0.59 -16.79 -5.10
C PHE A 723 -0.51 -16.24 -4.18
N VAL A 724 -1.62 -16.98 -4.01
CA VAL A 724 -2.72 -16.64 -3.08
C VAL A 724 -2.18 -16.51 -1.65
N ILE A 725 -1.46 -17.53 -1.17
CA ILE A 725 -0.94 -17.59 0.20
C ILE A 725 0.07 -16.46 0.44
N PHE A 726 0.94 -16.21 -0.54
CA PHE A 726 1.88 -15.09 -0.50
C PHE A 726 1.16 -13.73 -0.36
N ILE A 727 0.14 -13.43 -1.18
CA ILE A 727 -0.61 -12.16 -1.08
C ILE A 727 -1.28 -12.04 0.28
N THR A 728 -2.02 -13.06 0.71
CA THR A 728 -2.77 -13.03 1.97
C THR A 728 -1.86 -12.70 3.15
N VAL A 729 -0.72 -13.38 3.25
CA VAL A 729 0.25 -13.14 4.35
C VAL A 729 0.89 -11.75 4.22
N VAL A 730 1.21 -11.29 3.00
CA VAL A 730 1.77 -9.94 2.80
C VAL A 730 0.77 -8.82 3.11
N VAL A 731 -0.50 -8.99 2.77
CA VAL A 731 -1.59 -8.07 3.17
C VAL A 731 -1.70 -8.05 4.69
N GLN A 732 -1.75 -9.21 5.35
CA GLN A 732 -1.80 -9.28 6.81
C GLN A 732 -0.57 -8.63 7.47
N ILE A 733 0.65 -8.88 6.98
CA ILE A 733 1.88 -8.20 7.42
C ILE A 733 1.75 -6.67 7.25
N GLN A 734 1.19 -6.18 6.15
CA GLN A 734 1.06 -4.75 5.89
C GLN A 734 0.02 -4.07 6.80
N LEU A 735 -1.07 -4.77 7.16
CA LEU A 735 -2.09 -4.29 8.10
C LEU A 735 -1.54 -4.28 9.54
N VAL A 736 -0.91 -5.38 9.97
CA VAL A 736 -0.23 -5.48 11.28
C VAL A 736 0.89 -4.45 11.40
N SER A 737 1.64 -4.18 10.32
CA SER A 737 2.67 -3.14 10.30
C SER A 737 2.11 -1.73 10.49
N PHE A 738 0.84 -1.47 10.15
CA PHE A 738 0.21 -0.19 10.46
C PHE A 738 -0.14 -0.09 11.95
N THR A 739 -0.84 -1.09 12.50
CA THR A 739 -1.26 -1.07 13.92
C THR A 739 -0.07 -1.06 14.88
N TYR A 740 1.01 -1.78 14.56
CA TYR A 740 2.27 -1.72 15.30
C TYR A 740 2.97 -0.36 15.16
N SER A 741 2.85 0.33 14.02
CA SER A 741 3.37 1.71 13.89
C SER A 741 2.53 2.73 14.68
N ALA A 742 1.21 2.56 14.78
CA ALA A 742 0.36 3.39 15.63
C ALA A 742 0.71 3.18 17.12
N ARG A 743 0.78 1.91 17.56
CA ARG A 743 1.25 1.54 18.91
C ARG A 743 2.62 2.12 19.24
N GLN A 744 3.62 2.00 18.34
CA GLN A 744 4.94 2.59 18.57
C GLN A 744 4.89 4.13 18.72
N ARG A 745 3.95 4.83 18.08
CA ARG A 745 3.83 6.31 18.14
C ARG A 745 3.17 6.82 19.41
N LEU A 746 2.17 6.11 19.94
CA LEU A 746 1.52 6.44 21.22
C LEU A 746 2.30 5.86 22.41
N GLY A 747 2.74 4.61 22.29
CA GLY A 747 3.52 3.84 23.26
C GLY A 747 2.73 3.36 24.48
N CYS A 748 1.44 3.63 24.54
CA CYS A 748 0.53 3.25 25.62
C CYS A 748 -0.91 3.22 25.08
N GLU A 749 -1.78 2.53 25.80
CA GLU A 749 -3.17 2.32 25.44
C GLU A 749 -4.01 3.60 25.58
N VAL A 750 -3.75 4.45 26.58
CA VAL A 750 -4.37 5.78 26.75
C VAL A 750 -3.33 6.83 27.16
N ARG A 751 -3.40 8.01 26.53
CA ARG A 751 -2.62 9.21 26.85
C ARG A 751 -3.54 10.38 27.15
N VAL A 752 -3.40 10.97 28.34
CA VAL A 752 -4.13 12.16 28.79
C VAL A 752 -3.17 13.35 28.72
N ARG A 753 -3.52 14.42 28.01
CA ARG A 753 -2.69 15.62 27.89
C ARG A 753 -3.35 16.78 28.63
N ALA A 754 -2.60 17.39 29.55
CA ALA A 754 -3.06 18.51 30.37
C ALA A 754 -1.94 19.57 30.41
N PRO A 755 -1.89 20.49 29.43
CA PRO A 755 -0.74 21.39 29.27
C PRO A 755 -0.63 22.39 30.43
N GLY A 756 0.55 22.43 31.05
CA GLY A 756 0.88 23.41 32.09
C GLY A 756 0.42 23.03 33.50
N MET A 757 0.01 21.78 33.73
CA MET A 757 -0.35 21.25 35.05
C MET A 757 0.82 21.41 36.04
N THR A 758 0.57 21.95 37.23
CA THR A 758 1.62 22.09 38.26
C THR A 758 1.92 20.75 38.94
N TRP A 759 3.03 20.67 39.67
CA TRP A 759 3.34 19.49 40.47
C TRP A 759 2.34 19.25 41.61
N GLU A 760 1.82 20.31 42.22
CA GLU A 760 0.81 20.24 43.27
C GLU A 760 -0.52 19.65 42.75
N GLU A 761 -0.97 20.12 41.57
CA GLU A 761 -2.11 19.54 40.85
C GLU A 761 -1.84 18.08 40.47
N PHE A 762 -0.63 17.77 40.01
CA PHE A 762 -0.27 16.41 39.61
C PHE A 762 -0.28 15.44 40.79
N TRP A 763 0.18 15.81 41.99
CA TRP A 763 0.19 14.91 43.15
C TRP A 763 -1.22 14.47 43.57
N VAL A 764 -2.24 15.31 43.41
CA VAL A 764 -3.66 14.94 43.65
C VAL A 764 -4.14 13.90 42.62
N ILE A 765 -3.61 13.93 41.40
CA ILE A 765 -3.90 12.93 40.36
C ILE A 765 -3.06 11.65 40.55
N ASP A 766 -1.83 11.77 41.06
CA ASP A 766 -0.88 10.69 41.34
C ASP A 766 -1.43 9.73 42.43
N GLU A 767 -1.99 10.28 43.52
CA GLU A 767 -2.66 9.50 44.57
C GLU A 767 -3.83 8.66 44.03
N LEU A 768 -4.67 9.28 43.18
CA LEU A 768 -5.80 8.64 42.51
C LEU A 768 -5.36 7.60 41.46
N LEU A 769 -4.23 7.81 40.78
CA LEU A 769 -3.66 6.82 39.87
C LEU A 769 -3.08 5.61 40.62
N GLU A 770 -2.49 5.80 41.79
CA GLU A 770 -2.13 4.69 42.68
C GLU A 770 -3.35 3.96 43.26
N GLU A 771 -4.48 4.64 43.50
CA GLU A 771 -5.75 3.98 43.84
C GLU A 771 -6.24 3.11 42.67
N TYR A 772 -6.32 3.66 41.46
CA TYR A 772 -6.76 2.91 40.26
C TYR A 772 -5.81 1.75 39.90
N LYS A 773 -4.54 1.87 40.27
CA LYS A 773 -3.52 0.83 40.15
C LYS A 773 -3.66 -0.28 41.19
N LYS A 774 -3.98 0.05 42.45
CA LYS A 774 -4.35 -0.93 43.49
C LYS A 774 -5.65 -1.66 43.15
N ALA A 775 -6.61 -0.97 42.53
CA ALA A 775 -7.86 -1.54 42.03
C ALA A 775 -7.69 -2.40 40.76
N GLY A 776 -6.51 -2.41 40.13
CA GLY A 776 -6.22 -3.19 38.92
C GLY A 776 -6.76 -2.62 37.61
N LEU A 777 -7.40 -1.44 37.64
CA LEU A 777 -7.91 -0.72 36.47
C LEU A 777 -6.77 -0.20 35.59
N VAL A 778 -5.73 0.36 36.22
CA VAL A 778 -4.49 0.80 35.57
C VAL A 778 -3.37 -0.17 35.97
N SER A 779 -2.60 -0.66 35.00
CA SER A 779 -1.48 -1.58 35.27
C SER A 779 -0.16 -0.86 35.54
N ALA A 780 0.07 0.29 34.90
CA ALA A 780 1.24 1.15 35.08
C ALA A 780 0.94 2.56 34.52
N TYR A 781 1.61 3.60 35.02
CA TYR A 781 1.47 4.96 34.47
C TYR A 781 2.78 5.78 34.58
N THR A 782 2.97 6.75 33.68
CA THR A 782 4.10 7.69 33.66
C THR A 782 3.63 9.09 33.24
N TYR A 783 4.27 10.14 33.75
CA TYR A 783 4.05 11.50 33.31
C TYR A 783 4.99 11.91 32.16
N GLU A 784 4.70 13.05 31.52
CA GLU A 784 5.57 13.76 30.58
C GLU A 784 5.95 15.12 31.17
N TYR A 785 7.25 15.41 31.31
CA TYR A 785 7.73 16.69 31.84
C TYR A 785 7.90 17.73 30.73
N THR A 786 7.49 18.96 30.99
CA THR A 786 7.78 20.14 30.15
C THR A 786 8.20 21.33 31.01
N ASN A 787 8.82 22.32 30.39
CA ASN A 787 9.09 23.61 31.02
C ASN A 787 8.90 24.71 29.96
N THR A 788 8.11 25.73 30.28
CA THR A 788 7.73 26.82 29.36
C THR A 788 8.82 27.86 29.18
N ASP A 789 9.55 28.14 30.26
CA ASP A 789 10.55 29.21 30.34
C ASP A 789 11.85 28.77 29.66
N LEU A 790 12.11 27.46 29.70
CA LEU A 790 13.09 26.75 28.90
C LEU A 790 12.63 26.63 27.45
N LEU A 791 12.60 27.77 26.77
CA LEU A 791 12.49 27.93 25.33
C LEU A 791 13.70 27.29 24.62
N PHE A 792 13.70 25.95 24.58
CA PHE A 792 14.43 25.12 23.63
C PHE A 792 13.64 25.12 22.30
N PRO A 793 13.94 25.98 21.32
CA PRO A 793 13.41 25.81 19.97
C PRO A 793 13.75 24.42 19.43
N ASN A 794 12.96 23.94 18.47
CA ASN A 794 13.07 22.65 17.77
C ASN A 794 14.34 22.51 16.88
N SER A 795 15.50 22.98 17.36
CA SER A 795 16.76 23.16 16.64
C SER A 795 18.00 22.92 17.52
N SER A 796 17.91 21.97 18.46
CA SER A 796 19.09 21.39 19.10
C SER A 796 19.85 20.51 18.10
N GLN A 797 21.18 20.49 18.18
CA GLN A 797 22.03 19.68 17.31
C GLN A 797 23.11 18.96 18.15
N MET A 798 23.39 17.71 17.83
CA MET A 798 24.54 16.98 18.36
C MET A 798 25.68 17.06 17.34
N ARG A 799 26.87 17.48 17.77
CA ARG A 799 28.09 17.56 16.94
C ARG A 799 29.20 16.69 17.51
N SER A 800 30.11 16.24 16.64
CA SER A 800 31.39 15.69 17.09
C SER A 800 32.24 16.78 17.75
N LEU A 801 33.24 16.43 18.57
CA LEU A 801 34.11 17.42 19.24
C LEU A 801 34.75 18.43 18.25
N GLY A 802 35.30 17.92 17.15
CA GLY A 802 35.85 18.73 16.05
C GLY A 802 34.80 19.40 15.15
N ARG A 803 33.51 19.27 15.46
CA ARG A 803 32.34 19.84 14.74
C ARG A 803 32.18 19.43 13.27
N LEU A 804 32.98 18.48 12.79
CA LEU A 804 33.01 17.96 11.41
C LEU A 804 31.70 17.28 10.98
N ARG A 805 30.93 16.74 11.93
CA ARG A 805 29.64 16.08 11.70
C ARG A 805 28.60 16.61 12.67
N SER A 806 27.32 16.58 12.26
CA SER A 806 26.20 17.09 13.05
C SER A 806 24.88 16.37 12.75
N SER A 807 24.24 15.81 13.78
CA SER A 807 22.86 15.34 13.73
C SER A 807 21.91 16.40 14.27
N SER A 808 20.72 16.52 13.68
CA SER A 808 19.59 17.22 14.31
C SER A 808 19.03 16.34 15.44
N THR A 809 18.75 16.92 16.60
CA THR A 809 18.32 16.14 17.78
C THR A 809 17.30 16.87 18.62
N VAL A 810 16.24 16.19 19.06
CA VAL A 810 15.31 16.72 20.06
C VAL A 810 15.72 16.19 21.43
N VAL A 811 16.01 17.08 22.38
CA VAL A 811 16.27 16.70 23.77
C VAL A 811 14.95 16.35 24.44
N ARG A 812 14.83 15.16 25.01
CA ARG A 812 13.65 14.69 25.75
C ARG A 812 14.01 14.40 27.22
N PRO A 813 13.48 15.17 28.19
CA PRO A 813 13.50 14.75 29.58
C PRO A 813 12.52 13.59 29.77
N LEU A 814 12.96 12.46 30.30
CA LEU A 814 12.10 11.31 30.62
C LEU A 814 12.15 10.97 32.12
N PRO A 815 11.02 10.61 32.76
CA PRO A 815 10.99 10.13 34.16
C PRO A 815 11.61 8.73 34.28
N PRO A 816 12.05 8.33 35.50
CA PRO A 816 12.81 7.09 35.72
C PRO A 816 12.10 5.81 35.24
N ASN A 817 10.77 5.72 35.40
CA ASN A 817 9.96 4.55 35.08
C ASN A 817 9.42 4.52 33.63
N TYR A 818 9.80 5.45 32.76
CA TYR A 818 9.14 5.65 31.46
C TYR A 818 9.07 4.39 30.58
N PHE A 819 10.17 3.63 30.44
CA PHE A 819 10.18 2.39 29.63
C PHE A 819 9.70 1.13 30.39
N GLU A 820 9.32 1.24 31.66
CA GLU A 820 8.60 0.18 32.40
C GLU A 820 7.09 0.27 32.13
N VAL A 821 6.62 1.49 31.86
CA VAL A 821 5.24 1.80 31.52
C VAL A 821 5.00 1.69 30.02
N VAL A 822 5.83 2.31 29.18
CA VAL A 822 5.61 2.38 27.73
C VAL A 822 5.93 1.02 27.06
N GLU A 823 5.12 0.60 26.06
CA GLU A 823 5.11 -0.74 25.45
C GLU A 823 6.51 -1.24 25.04
N SER A 824 7.02 -2.23 25.78
CA SER A 824 8.44 -2.64 25.80
C SER A 824 8.94 -3.28 24.51
N ASP A 825 8.05 -3.88 23.72
CA ASP A 825 8.40 -4.73 22.58
C ASP A 825 9.07 -3.92 21.45
N PHE A 826 8.86 -2.61 21.43
CA PHE A 826 9.50 -1.67 20.51
C PHE A 826 10.88 -1.17 20.98
N LEU A 827 11.31 -1.49 22.21
CA LEU A 827 12.59 -1.05 22.76
C LEU A 827 13.72 -2.01 22.35
N ARG A 828 14.61 -1.55 21.49
CA ARG A 828 15.82 -2.28 21.08
C ARG A 828 17.06 -1.47 21.43
N VAL A 829 17.82 -1.96 22.41
CA VAL A 829 19.07 -1.35 22.88
C VAL A 829 20.23 -2.01 22.14
N ASP A 830 21.13 -1.20 21.57
CA ASP A 830 22.28 -1.65 20.78
C ASP A 830 23.52 -1.83 21.69
N ARG A 831 23.82 -0.83 22.54
CA ARG A 831 24.95 -0.84 23.48
C ARG A 831 24.59 -0.11 24.78
N THR A 832 25.21 -0.49 25.89
CA THR A 832 25.02 0.12 27.22
C THR A 832 26.34 0.22 27.99
N GLN A 833 26.44 1.19 28.90
CA GLN A 833 27.43 1.15 29.98
C GLN A 833 26.98 0.20 31.12
N SER A 834 27.94 -0.34 31.87
CA SER A 834 27.70 -1.27 32.99
C SER A 834 26.74 -0.76 34.06
N ILE A 835 26.66 0.57 34.27
CA ILE A 835 25.71 1.22 35.20
C ILE A 835 24.24 0.97 34.83
N VAL A 836 23.92 0.78 33.54
CA VAL A 836 22.57 0.47 33.07
C VAL A 836 22.11 -0.89 33.59
N GLY A 837 23.02 -1.86 33.70
CA GLY A 837 22.73 -3.19 34.25
C GLY A 837 22.49 -3.22 35.76
N ARG A 838 22.75 -2.11 36.48
CA ARG A 838 22.53 -1.99 37.93
C ARG A 838 21.21 -1.29 38.30
N TYR A 839 20.81 -0.29 37.51
CA TYR A 839 19.65 0.56 37.83
C TYR A 839 18.57 0.54 36.74
N GLY A 840 18.80 -0.08 35.58
CA GLY A 840 17.90 0.03 34.42
C GLY A 840 18.15 1.29 33.59
N LEU A 841 17.45 1.37 32.45
CA LEU A 841 17.83 2.24 31.33
C LEU A 841 17.68 3.73 31.61
N VAL A 842 16.51 4.22 32.05
CA VAL A 842 16.31 5.65 32.33
C VAL A 842 16.68 6.00 33.77
N GLN A 843 16.44 5.13 34.74
CA GLN A 843 16.81 5.38 36.14
C GLN A 843 18.31 5.66 36.30
N SER A 844 19.18 4.99 35.52
CA SER A 844 20.63 5.26 35.57
C SER A 844 21.02 6.68 35.12
N LEU A 845 20.18 7.43 34.37
CA LEU A 845 20.38 8.86 34.09
C LEU A 845 20.14 9.78 35.30
N TYR A 846 19.47 9.29 36.35
CA TYR A 846 19.23 10.02 37.60
C TYR A 846 20.32 9.78 38.65
N THR A 847 21.30 8.91 38.37
CA THR A 847 22.50 8.74 39.20
C THR A 847 23.47 9.93 39.04
N SER A 848 24.36 10.11 40.01
CA SER A 848 25.43 11.12 39.97
C SER A 848 26.33 10.99 38.73
N GLU A 849 26.66 9.75 38.32
CA GLU A 849 27.36 9.49 37.05
C GLU A 849 26.48 9.74 35.82
N GLY A 850 25.18 9.49 35.92
CA GLY A 850 24.20 9.62 34.84
C GLY A 850 23.90 11.06 34.44
N LEU A 851 24.01 12.00 35.37
CA LEU A 851 23.64 13.42 35.19
C LEU A 851 24.31 14.09 33.97
N TYR A 852 25.56 13.73 33.68
CA TYR A 852 26.32 14.29 32.55
C TYR A 852 26.19 13.47 31.25
N LYS A 853 25.53 12.32 31.32
CA LYS A 853 25.32 11.38 30.20
C LYS A 853 23.95 11.63 29.54
N GLY A 854 23.60 10.82 28.55
CA GLY A 854 22.30 10.82 27.87
C GLY A 854 22.15 9.57 27.01
N ILE A 855 20.94 9.12 26.69
CA ILE A 855 20.74 7.96 25.79
C ILE A 855 20.50 8.48 24.38
N MET A 856 21.20 7.92 23.39
CA MET A 856 21.17 8.39 22.00
C MET A 856 20.58 7.35 21.05
N SER A 857 20.02 7.80 19.93
CA SER A 857 19.79 6.94 18.76
C SER A 857 21.12 6.39 18.21
N SER A 858 21.17 5.11 17.81
CA SER A 858 22.41 4.43 17.44
C SER A 858 23.03 4.95 16.12
N ALA A 859 22.24 5.34 15.12
CA ALA A 859 22.80 5.92 13.89
C ALA A 859 23.50 7.28 14.10
N PRO A 860 22.91 8.28 14.78
CA PRO A 860 23.63 9.50 15.16
C PRO A 860 24.87 9.23 16.04
N ALA A 861 24.80 8.31 16.99
CA ALA A 861 25.96 7.97 17.83
C ALA A 861 27.12 7.40 17.00
N ASN A 862 26.83 6.50 16.04
CA ASN A 862 27.83 5.93 15.14
C ASN A 862 28.38 6.98 14.15
N ASP A 863 27.54 7.82 13.54
CA ASP A 863 27.99 8.88 12.63
C ASP A 863 28.92 9.89 13.31
N LEU A 864 28.55 10.34 14.51
CA LEU A 864 29.31 11.34 15.27
C LEU A 864 30.63 10.80 15.85
N GLY A 865 30.95 9.51 15.65
CA GLY A 865 32.16 8.85 16.17
C GLY A 865 32.07 8.41 17.64
N VAL A 866 30.85 8.28 18.17
CA VAL A 866 30.52 8.08 19.60
C VAL A 866 29.88 6.71 19.86
N GLY A 867 29.99 5.78 18.92
CA GLY A 867 29.35 4.46 18.97
C GLY A 867 29.81 3.56 20.12
N ASN A 868 30.97 3.83 20.72
CA ASN A 868 31.35 3.27 22.01
C ASN A 868 30.83 4.21 23.11
N ALA A 869 30.14 3.67 24.12
CA ALA A 869 29.38 4.43 25.13
C ALA A 869 30.21 5.40 26.02
N ASP A 870 31.53 5.41 25.84
CA ASP A 870 32.47 6.26 26.58
C ASP A 870 32.93 7.50 25.77
N GLY A 871 32.58 7.56 24.47
CA GLY A 871 32.89 8.68 23.59
C GLY A 871 32.19 9.98 24.00
N THR A 872 32.65 11.11 23.46
CA THR A 872 32.09 12.44 23.76
C THR A 872 31.57 13.17 22.52
N ALA A 873 30.44 13.84 22.67
CA ALA A 873 29.87 14.73 21.67
C ALA A 873 29.40 16.04 22.31
N LEU A 874 29.24 17.08 21.48
CA LEU A 874 28.79 18.41 21.87
C LEU A 874 27.30 18.55 21.56
N LEU A 875 26.48 18.69 22.60
CA LEU A 875 25.10 19.16 22.46
C LEU A 875 25.12 20.68 22.25
N GLU A 876 24.65 21.13 21.10
CA GLU A 876 24.48 22.53 20.73
C GLU A 876 22.99 22.91 20.87
N VAL A 877 22.69 23.77 21.83
CA VAL A 877 21.36 24.33 22.10
C VAL A 877 21.35 25.80 21.73
N LYS A 878 20.40 26.20 20.88
CA LYS A 878 20.10 27.62 20.64
C LYS A 878 19.03 28.05 21.64
N LYS A 879 19.29 29.09 22.43
CA LYS A 879 18.35 29.68 23.40
C LYS A 879 18.02 31.10 22.96
N VAL A 880 16.73 31.47 22.97
CA VAL A 880 16.33 32.87 22.72
C VAL A 880 16.71 33.69 23.96
N THR A 881 17.53 34.74 23.79
CA THR A 881 17.98 35.61 24.89
C THR A 881 17.15 36.86 25.05
N ASN A 882 16.45 37.29 23.99
CA ASN A 882 15.47 38.36 24.05
C ASN A 882 14.36 38.07 23.05
N ALA A 883 13.13 37.98 23.54
CA ALA A 883 11.96 37.64 22.75
C ALA A 883 11.54 38.75 21.77
N THR A 884 11.82 40.02 22.08
CA THR A 884 11.41 41.15 21.21
C THR A 884 12.34 41.36 20.01
N SER A 885 13.62 41.01 20.14
CA SER A 885 14.62 41.12 19.07
C SER A 885 15.03 39.77 18.46
N ASN A 886 14.47 38.65 18.93
CA ASN A 886 14.74 37.28 18.45
C ASN A 886 16.24 36.91 18.46
N THR A 887 17.03 37.52 19.36
CA THR A 887 18.46 37.20 19.51
C THR A 887 18.63 35.81 20.13
N ARG A 888 19.61 35.04 19.63
CA ARG A 888 19.78 33.63 20.01
C ARG A 888 21.21 33.35 20.47
N ALA A 889 21.39 33.10 21.76
CA ALA A 889 22.64 32.52 22.27
C ALA A 889 22.73 31.04 21.85
N THR A 890 23.96 30.53 21.73
CA THR A 890 24.21 29.12 21.42
C THR A 890 25.05 28.48 22.52
N ILE A 891 24.36 27.79 23.43
CA ILE A 891 24.94 27.01 24.53
C ILE A 891 25.53 25.72 23.94
N ARG A 892 26.71 25.31 24.41
CA ARG A 892 27.38 24.08 23.98
C ARG A 892 27.86 23.30 25.19
N THR A 893 27.42 22.06 25.32
CA THR A 893 27.75 21.20 26.47
C THR A 893 28.28 19.87 25.99
N ALA A 894 29.42 19.42 26.53
CA ALA A 894 29.92 18.08 26.27
C ALA A 894 29.08 17.03 27.02
N MET A 895 28.80 15.90 26.38
CA MET A 895 28.08 14.77 26.97
C MET A 895 28.61 13.43 26.44
N ARG A 896 28.34 12.35 27.19
CA ARG A 896 28.66 10.95 26.80
C ARG A 896 27.37 10.14 26.63
N PRO A 897 27.30 9.19 25.66
CA PRO A 897 26.12 8.35 25.48
C PRO A 897 26.11 7.22 26.53
N LEU A 898 25.16 7.26 27.47
CA LEU A 898 24.94 6.20 28.46
C LEU A 898 24.63 4.84 27.79
N ALA A 899 23.87 4.89 26.71
CA ALA A 899 23.45 3.78 25.89
C ALA A 899 23.08 4.26 24.47
N THR A 900 23.04 3.33 23.52
CA THR A 900 22.55 3.53 22.15
C THR A 900 21.27 2.72 21.90
N LEU A 901 20.29 3.33 21.22
CA LEU A 901 19.00 2.71 20.88
C LEU A 901 18.87 2.52 19.37
N ASP A 902 18.58 1.29 18.97
CA ASP A 902 18.24 0.90 17.60
C ASP A 902 16.78 1.17 17.27
N ALA A 903 15.90 1.03 18.26
CA ALA A 903 14.47 1.35 18.18
C ALA A 903 13.95 1.65 19.59
N ALA A 904 12.88 2.45 19.67
CA ALA A 904 12.17 2.73 20.91
C ALA A 904 10.70 3.07 20.62
N PRO A 905 9.79 2.93 21.60
CA PRO A 905 8.46 3.51 21.54
C PRO A 905 8.52 5.03 21.78
N VAL A 906 7.83 5.78 20.92
CA VAL A 906 7.67 7.26 20.85
C VAL A 906 8.95 8.08 20.65
N VAL A 907 10.07 7.66 21.25
CA VAL A 907 11.39 8.27 21.05
C VAL A 907 11.92 7.90 19.66
N ARG A 908 12.40 8.90 18.90
CA ARG A 908 12.97 8.71 17.57
C ARG A 908 14.37 8.11 17.65
N ALA A 909 14.43 6.80 17.87
CA ALA A 909 15.62 5.96 17.76
C ALA A 909 15.60 5.17 16.44
N SER A 910 16.75 5.04 15.77
CA SER A 910 16.91 4.20 14.58
C SER A 910 18.36 3.83 14.32
N LYS A 911 18.60 2.56 13.95
CA LYS A 911 19.89 2.07 13.41
C LYS A 911 20.30 2.66 12.05
N TYR A 912 19.42 3.35 11.31
CA TYR A 912 19.67 3.72 9.90
C TYR A 912 19.63 5.22 9.56
N THR A 913 19.15 6.10 10.45
CA THR A 913 19.00 7.54 10.14
C THR A 913 20.00 8.41 10.93
N PRO A 914 21.22 8.69 10.42
CA PRO A 914 22.24 9.40 11.18
C PRO A 914 21.96 10.90 11.40
N ASN A 915 21.20 11.53 10.50
CA ASN A 915 20.95 12.98 10.53
C ASN A 915 19.89 13.40 11.55
N THR A 916 19.14 12.45 12.12
CA THR A 916 18.00 12.70 13.00
C THR A 916 17.87 11.61 14.06
N GLY A 917 17.87 12.00 15.33
CA GLY A 917 17.49 11.12 16.44
C GLY A 917 17.24 11.90 17.71
N ASP A 918 16.41 11.37 18.60
CA ASP A 918 16.15 12.02 19.87
C ASP A 918 17.28 11.72 20.88
N LEU A 919 17.49 12.66 21.81
CA LEU A 919 18.44 12.56 22.91
C LEU A 919 17.67 12.50 24.23
N ILE A 920 17.66 11.35 24.90
CA ILE A 920 17.02 11.19 26.21
C ILE A 920 17.95 11.71 27.30
N VAL A 921 17.39 12.49 28.23
CA VAL A 921 18.08 13.02 29.42
C VAL A 921 17.20 12.83 30.66
N SER A 922 17.79 12.84 31.85
CA SER A 922 17.03 13.00 33.10
C SER A 922 16.59 14.46 33.26
N ILE A 923 15.49 14.70 33.99
CA ILE A 923 14.96 16.05 34.19
C ILE A 923 16.01 17.00 34.82
N PRO A 924 16.76 16.63 35.88
CA PRO A 924 17.81 17.50 36.44
C PRO A 924 18.95 17.79 35.45
N SER A 925 19.28 16.84 34.58
CA SER A 925 20.29 17.00 33.54
C SER A 925 19.89 18.06 32.50
N LEU A 926 18.59 18.17 32.19
CA LEU A 926 18.07 19.22 31.31
C LEU A 926 18.24 20.62 31.93
N LEU A 927 17.87 20.77 33.20
CA LEU A 927 17.96 22.05 33.92
C LEU A 927 19.42 22.52 34.05
N TRP A 928 20.32 21.61 34.45
CA TRP A 928 21.75 21.90 34.53
C TRP A 928 22.32 22.34 33.16
N ARG A 929 21.91 21.69 32.06
CA ARG A 929 22.33 22.06 30.69
C ARG A 929 21.72 23.36 30.18
N ALA A 930 20.61 23.83 30.74
CA ALA A 930 20.01 25.12 30.39
C ALA A 930 20.80 26.32 30.93
N ASN A 931 21.70 26.09 31.89
CA ASN A 931 22.47 27.12 32.61
C ASN A 931 21.59 28.19 33.28
N GLU A 932 20.41 27.78 33.75
CA GLU A 932 19.48 28.59 34.54
C GLU A 932 19.77 28.39 36.04
N SER A 933 20.48 29.33 36.67
CA SER A 933 20.86 29.24 38.08
C SER A 933 19.70 29.37 39.08
N ARG A 934 18.46 29.49 38.57
CA ARG A 934 17.22 29.59 39.36
C ARG A 934 16.17 28.52 39.02
N ALA A 935 16.40 27.67 38.02
CA ALA A 935 15.41 26.68 37.59
C ALA A 935 15.43 25.43 38.49
N SER A 936 14.24 25.06 39.00
CA SER A 936 14.03 23.85 39.80
C SER A 936 13.26 22.80 38.98
N VAL A 937 13.32 21.53 39.40
CA VAL A 937 12.42 20.49 38.85
C VAL A 937 10.96 20.91 39.05
N LEU A 938 10.67 21.53 40.20
CA LEU A 938 9.36 22.05 40.57
C LEU A 938 8.92 23.31 39.79
N SER A 939 9.82 23.97 39.07
CA SER A 939 9.48 25.11 38.20
C SER A 939 9.25 24.69 36.73
N GLY A 940 9.13 23.39 36.46
CA GLY A 940 8.50 22.88 35.24
C GLY A 940 7.13 22.27 35.55
N ASN A 941 6.40 21.96 34.49
CA ASN A 941 5.01 21.49 34.55
C ASN A 941 4.89 20.06 34.00
N VAL A 942 3.85 19.36 34.40
CA VAL A 942 3.42 18.13 33.73
C VAL A 942 2.69 18.52 32.45
N ALA A 943 3.05 17.88 31.34
CA ALA A 943 2.42 18.07 30.02
C ALA A 943 1.28 17.08 29.76
N GLY A 944 1.32 15.93 30.45
CA GLY A 944 0.39 14.83 30.27
C GLY A 944 0.84 13.57 31.01
N ILE A 945 -0.02 12.56 30.97
CA ILE A 945 0.08 11.28 31.65
C ILE A 945 -0.20 10.17 30.63
N ARG A 946 0.51 9.05 30.75
CA ARG A 946 0.32 7.83 29.96
C ARG A 946 -0.08 6.70 30.87
N LEU A 947 -1.03 5.90 30.41
CA LEU A 947 -1.70 4.86 31.18
C LEU A 947 -1.64 3.56 30.39
N ARG A 948 -1.24 2.47 31.07
CA ARG A 948 -1.42 1.12 30.55
C ARG A 948 -2.62 0.45 31.17
N ILE A 949 -3.63 0.19 30.36
CA ILE A 949 -4.92 -0.39 30.77
C ILE A 949 -5.05 -1.74 30.04
N LYS A 950 -5.43 -2.81 30.76
CA LYS A 950 -5.47 -4.17 30.20
C LYS A 950 -6.73 -4.48 29.40
N ASP A 951 -7.83 -3.80 29.70
CA ASP A 951 -9.13 -3.98 29.05
C ASP A 951 -9.44 -2.78 28.13
N ALA A 952 -9.83 -3.08 26.90
CA ALA A 952 -10.14 -2.08 25.89
C ALA A 952 -11.46 -1.34 26.13
N GLN A 953 -12.44 -1.94 26.81
CA GLN A 953 -13.71 -1.26 27.12
C GLN A 953 -13.51 -0.17 28.19
N SER A 954 -12.57 -0.38 29.11
CA SER A 954 -12.23 0.55 30.18
C SER A 954 -11.47 1.82 29.72
N TYR A 955 -10.97 1.89 28.49
CA TYR A 955 -10.18 3.04 28.00
C TYR A 955 -10.94 4.36 28.10
N GLY A 956 -12.18 4.41 27.58
CA GLY A 956 -13.02 5.61 27.59
C GLY A 956 -13.39 6.03 29.02
N LEU A 957 -13.85 5.07 29.83
CA LEU A 957 -14.27 5.30 31.22
C LEU A 957 -13.14 5.88 32.08
N ILE A 958 -11.93 5.34 32.00
CA ILE A 958 -10.77 5.84 32.76
C ILE A 958 -10.35 7.23 32.23
N GLY A 959 -10.41 7.45 30.91
CA GLY A 959 -10.20 8.75 30.29
C GLY A 959 -11.16 9.83 30.80
N ASP A 960 -12.46 9.54 30.81
CA ASP A 960 -13.50 10.48 31.24
C ASP A 960 -13.43 10.78 32.75
N LEU A 961 -13.11 9.78 33.59
CA LEU A 961 -12.89 9.98 35.03
C LEU A 961 -11.70 10.91 35.32
N LEU A 962 -10.56 10.70 34.65
CA LEU A 962 -9.38 11.55 34.80
C LEU A 962 -9.63 12.95 34.24
N THR A 963 -10.33 13.06 33.11
CA THR A 963 -10.76 14.35 32.54
C THR A 963 -11.60 15.12 33.54
N ARG A 964 -12.58 14.48 34.19
CA ARG A 964 -13.41 15.12 35.22
C ARG A 964 -12.62 15.64 36.41
N ARG A 965 -11.61 14.89 36.86
CA ARG A 965 -10.75 15.34 37.98
C ARG A 965 -9.81 16.46 37.59
N ILE A 966 -9.21 16.43 36.41
CA ILE A 966 -8.26 17.45 35.95
C ILE A 966 -8.99 18.74 35.54
N SER A 967 -10.20 18.67 34.96
CA SER A 967 -11.02 19.86 34.68
C SER A 967 -11.65 20.48 35.93
N ALA A 968 -11.77 19.75 37.04
CA ALA A 968 -12.08 20.34 38.35
C ALA A 968 -10.93 21.19 38.91
N LEU A 969 -9.69 20.98 38.44
CA LEU A 969 -8.52 21.84 38.70
C LEU A 969 -8.41 23.01 37.70
N GLY A 970 -9.49 23.30 36.95
CA GLY A 970 -9.54 24.37 35.95
C GLY A 970 -8.68 24.14 34.71
N ARG A 971 -8.12 22.94 34.50
CA ARG A 971 -7.22 22.66 33.38
C ARG A 971 -7.94 22.07 32.17
N GLY A 972 -7.55 22.52 30.98
CA GLY A 972 -7.94 21.90 29.71
C GLY A 972 -7.27 20.54 29.56
N VAL A 973 -8.03 19.56 29.05
CA VAL A 973 -7.60 18.17 28.91
C VAL A 973 -7.95 17.68 27.50
N THR A 974 -7.05 16.91 26.88
CA THR A 974 -7.41 16.05 25.75
C THR A 974 -7.00 14.61 26.05
N VAL A 975 -7.89 13.65 25.75
CA VAL A 975 -7.62 12.22 25.92
C VAL A 975 -7.50 11.59 24.54
N LYS A 976 -6.46 10.77 24.35
CA LYS A 976 -6.31 9.96 23.15
C LYS A 976 -6.00 8.51 23.51
N ALA A 977 -6.84 7.60 23.06
CA ALA A 977 -6.66 6.17 23.17
C ALA A 977 -6.10 5.56 21.88
N ILE A 978 -5.54 4.36 21.97
CA ILE A 978 -5.03 3.59 20.83
C ILE A 978 -6.16 3.17 19.86
N THR A 979 -7.40 3.04 20.36
CA THR A 979 -8.61 2.82 19.55
C THR A 979 -8.79 3.90 18.50
N ASP A 980 -8.55 5.15 18.87
CA ASP A 980 -8.90 6.34 18.07
C ASP A 980 -7.93 6.53 16.90
N ASP A 981 -6.70 6.00 17.02
CA ASP A 981 -5.71 5.90 15.93
C ASP A 981 -5.87 4.61 15.08
N THR A 982 -6.84 3.74 15.40
CA THR A 982 -6.98 2.41 14.75
C THR A 982 -8.39 2.04 14.27
N SER A 983 -9.46 2.71 14.70
CA SER A 983 -10.87 2.44 14.35
C SER A 983 -11.14 2.44 12.84
N GLY A 984 -11.03 3.60 12.17
CA GLY A 984 -11.25 3.71 10.72
C GLY A 984 -10.28 2.86 9.90
N MET A 985 -9.08 2.61 10.43
CA MET A 985 -8.14 1.66 9.84
C MET A 985 -8.67 0.22 9.92
N GLU A 986 -9.30 -0.19 11.03
CA GLU A 986 -9.89 -1.52 11.19
C GLU A 986 -10.99 -1.77 10.16
N ASP A 987 -11.90 -0.82 9.94
CA ASP A 987 -12.96 -0.94 8.94
C ASP A 987 -12.44 -0.93 7.51
N ALA A 988 -11.39 -0.14 7.24
CA ALA A 988 -10.62 -0.28 6.00
C ALA A 988 -9.99 -1.68 5.86
N THR A 989 -9.48 -2.29 6.94
CA THR A 989 -8.95 -3.67 6.90
C THR A 989 -10.04 -4.70 6.59
N LYS A 990 -11.25 -4.55 7.15
CA LYS A 990 -12.40 -5.45 6.94
C LYS A 990 -12.81 -5.45 5.48
N LEU A 991 -12.97 -4.28 4.88
CA LEU A 991 -13.26 -4.10 3.45
C LEU A 991 -12.20 -4.79 2.58
N LEU A 992 -10.92 -4.50 2.82
CA LEU A 992 -9.82 -5.08 2.04
C LEU A 992 -9.74 -6.59 2.16
N SER A 993 -9.94 -7.13 3.37
CA SER A 993 -10.00 -8.58 3.62
C SER A 993 -11.09 -9.26 2.78
N ILE A 994 -12.29 -8.67 2.73
CA ILE A 994 -13.41 -9.18 1.90
C ILE A 994 -13.02 -9.19 0.40
N PHE A 995 -12.36 -8.15 -0.10
CA PHE A 995 -11.92 -8.11 -1.51
C PHE A 995 -10.84 -9.15 -1.84
N PHE A 996 -9.87 -9.37 -0.94
CA PHE A 996 -8.84 -10.39 -1.16
C PHE A 996 -9.40 -11.82 -1.05
N ILE A 997 -10.31 -12.09 -0.10
CA ILE A 997 -11.00 -13.39 0.00
C ILE A 997 -11.84 -13.66 -1.26
N ALA A 998 -12.54 -12.66 -1.78
CA ALA A 998 -13.30 -12.79 -3.03
C ALA A 998 -12.37 -13.11 -4.24
N ALA A 999 -11.21 -12.46 -4.32
CA ALA A 999 -10.20 -12.74 -5.36
C ALA A 999 -9.59 -14.15 -5.22
N GLU A 1000 -9.30 -14.60 -3.99
CA GLU A 1000 -8.85 -15.96 -3.66
C GLU A 1000 -9.84 -17.02 -4.14
N ILE A 1001 -11.13 -16.86 -3.84
CA ILE A 1001 -12.17 -17.80 -4.29
C ILE A 1001 -12.24 -17.87 -5.83
N MET A 1002 -12.08 -16.75 -6.53
CA MET A 1002 -12.01 -16.73 -8.00
C MET A 1002 -10.76 -17.44 -8.54
N ILE A 1003 -9.60 -17.30 -7.90
CA ILE A 1003 -8.38 -18.05 -8.25
C ILE A 1003 -8.59 -19.55 -8.06
N LEU A 1004 -9.24 -19.97 -6.97
CA LEU A 1004 -9.56 -21.37 -6.69
C LEU A 1004 -10.53 -21.97 -7.73
N LEU A 1005 -11.50 -21.20 -8.23
CA LEU A 1005 -12.38 -21.61 -9.34
C LEU A 1005 -11.63 -21.77 -10.67
N ILE A 1006 -10.70 -20.87 -10.99
CA ILE A 1006 -9.80 -21.00 -12.16
C ILE A 1006 -8.95 -22.28 -12.05
N CYS A 1007 -8.48 -22.63 -10.85
CA CYS A 1007 -7.77 -23.89 -10.61
C CYS A 1007 -8.67 -25.10 -10.83
N PHE A 1008 -9.88 -25.10 -10.25
CA PHE A 1008 -10.87 -26.18 -10.45
C PHE A 1008 -11.15 -26.46 -11.92
N PHE A 1009 -11.33 -25.43 -12.76
CA PHE A 1009 -11.51 -25.62 -14.21
C PHE A 1009 -10.29 -26.22 -14.91
N SER A 1010 -9.07 -25.93 -14.44
CA SER A 1010 -7.84 -26.58 -14.92
C SER A 1010 -7.80 -28.07 -14.57
N LEU A 1011 -8.13 -28.42 -13.31
CA LEU A 1011 -8.19 -29.81 -12.85
C LEU A 1011 -9.26 -30.59 -13.62
N MET A 1012 -10.45 -30.01 -13.77
CA MET A 1012 -11.57 -30.58 -14.53
C MET A 1012 -11.19 -30.83 -16.00
N SER A 1013 -10.49 -29.89 -16.66
CA SER A 1013 -10.00 -30.10 -18.02
C SER A 1013 -9.00 -31.27 -18.11
N SER A 1014 -8.09 -31.40 -17.14
CA SER A 1014 -7.08 -32.46 -17.14
C SER A 1014 -7.69 -33.82 -16.80
N MET A 1015 -8.53 -33.90 -15.77
CA MET A 1015 -9.22 -35.14 -15.35
C MET A 1015 -10.13 -35.66 -16.45
N THR A 1016 -10.91 -34.78 -17.08
CA THR A 1016 -11.73 -35.14 -18.25
C THR A 1016 -10.89 -35.78 -19.34
N THR A 1017 -9.68 -35.27 -19.60
CA THR A 1017 -8.84 -35.80 -20.66
C THR A 1017 -8.07 -37.06 -20.24
N ASN A 1018 -7.61 -37.20 -18.99
CA ASN A 1018 -7.00 -38.45 -18.48
C ASN A 1018 -8.00 -39.62 -18.55
N VAL A 1019 -9.25 -39.40 -18.12
CA VAL A 1019 -10.33 -40.40 -18.16
C VAL A 1019 -10.71 -40.77 -19.60
N LEU A 1020 -10.71 -39.82 -20.53
CA LEU A 1020 -10.97 -40.09 -21.96
C LEU A 1020 -9.79 -40.81 -22.64
N ASP A 1021 -8.54 -40.43 -22.36
CA ASP A 1021 -7.35 -41.07 -22.92
C ASP A 1021 -7.21 -42.53 -22.42
N SER A 1022 -7.46 -42.78 -21.12
CA SER A 1022 -7.49 -44.12 -20.51
C SER A 1022 -8.84 -44.86 -20.67
N SER A 1023 -9.79 -44.34 -21.46
CA SER A 1023 -11.15 -44.93 -21.59
C SER A 1023 -11.16 -46.41 -21.98
N LYS A 1024 -10.25 -46.83 -22.88
CA LYS A 1024 -10.11 -48.24 -23.28
C LYS A 1024 -9.53 -49.12 -22.17
N GLU A 1025 -8.62 -48.59 -21.36
CA GLU A 1025 -8.01 -49.29 -20.22
C GLU A 1025 -9.08 -49.55 -19.15
N ILE A 1026 -9.93 -48.54 -18.87
CA ILE A 1026 -11.11 -48.66 -18.02
C ILE A 1026 -12.08 -49.73 -18.58
N GLY A 1027 -12.35 -49.72 -19.88
CA GLY A 1027 -13.19 -50.74 -20.53
C GLY A 1027 -12.69 -52.17 -20.34
N VAL A 1028 -11.37 -52.39 -20.43
CA VAL A 1028 -10.74 -53.70 -20.16
C VAL A 1028 -10.84 -54.08 -18.68
N LEU A 1029 -10.62 -53.13 -17.77
CA LEU A 1029 -10.73 -53.38 -16.32
C LEU A 1029 -12.16 -53.73 -15.88
N LEU A 1030 -13.18 -53.09 -16.47
CA LEU A 1030 -14.58 -53.46 -16.27
C LEU A 1030 -14.85 -54.90 -16.75
N CYS A 1031 -14.32 -55.29 -17.92
CA CYS A 1031 -14.38 -56.68 -18.41
C CYS A 1031 -13.61 -57.68 -17.52
N MET A 1032 -12.60 -57.24 -16.78
CA MET A 1032 -11.86 -58.04 -15.79
C MET A 1032 -12.53 -58.06 -14.39
N GLY A 1033 -13.73 -57.49 -14.24
CA GLY A 1033 -14.51 -57.54 -13.00
C GLY A 1033 -14.27 -56.39 -12.02
N MET A 1034 -13.54 -55.34 -12.42
CA MET A 1034 -13.45 -54.12 -11.60
C MET A 1034 -14.82 -53.43 -11.52
N SER A 1035 -15.27 -53.05 -10.32
CA SER A 1035 -16.58 -52.42 -10.15
C SER A 1035 -16.59 -50.95 -10.54
N HIS A 1036 -17.74 -50.43 -10.97
CA HIS A 1036 -17.92 -49.01 -11.28
C HIS A 1036 -17.48 -48.09 -10.13
N PHE A 1037 -17.74 -48.48 -8.88
CA PHE A 1037 -17.34 -47.73 -7.69
C PHE A 1037 -15.83 -47.77 -7.43
N GLN A 1038 -15.14 -48.86 -7.75
CA GLN A 1038 -13.68 -48.92 -7.72
C GLN A 1038 -13.07 -47.99 -8.78
N VAL A 1039 -13.64 -47.92 -9.99
CA VAL A 1039 -13.20 -46.98 -11.04
C VAL A 1039 -13.36 -45.52 -10.60
N TYR A 1040 -14.48 -45.15 -9.96
CA TYR A 1040 -14.63 -43.80 -9.37
C TYR A 1040 -13.53 -43.50 -8.34
N ARG A 1041 -13.28 -44.41 -7.38
CA ARG A 1041 -12.26 -44.19 -6.32
C ARG A 1041 -10.87 -43.92 -6.89
N VAL A 1042 -10.47 -44.63 -7.96
CA VAL A 1042 -9.16 -44.41 -8.61
C VAL A 1042 -8.97 -42.95 -9.04
N PHE A 1043 -9.91 -42.41 -9.83
CA PHE A 1043 -9.75 -41.06 -10.38
C PHE A 1043 -10.05 -39.95 -9.37
N VAL A 1044 -10.91 -40.22 -8.39
CA VAL A 1044 -11.07 -39.35 -7.20
C VAL A 1044 -9.74 -39.24 -6.44
N TRP A 1045 -9.05 -40.36 -6.20
CA TRP A 1045 -7.78 -40.35 -5.49
C TRP A 1045 -6.61 -39.82 -6.33
N GLU A 1046 -6.60 -40.02 -7.66
CA GLU A 1046 -5.65 -39.34 -8.56
C GLU A 1046 -5.80 -37.82 -8.44
N ALA A 1047 -7.04 -37.29 -8.54
CA ALA A 1047 -7.32 -35.86 -8.40
C ALA A 1047 -6.95 -35.34 -7.00
N PHE A 1048 -7.31 -36.07 -5.93
CA PHE A 1048 -7.03 -35.69 -4.56
C PHE A 1048 -5.52 -35.61 -4.28
N ILE A 1049 -4.73 -36.63 -4.65
CA ILE A 1049 -3.27 -36.60 -4.48
C ILE A 1049 -2.66 -35.44 -5.25
N LEU A 1050 -3.13 -35.15 -6.48
CA LEU A 1050 -2.61 -34.03 -7.26
C LEU A 1050 -2.90 -32.68 -6.59
N VAL A 1051 -4.12 -32.46 -6.09
CA VAL A 1051 -4.47 -31.22 -5.38
C VAL A 1051 -3.73 -31.09 -4.05
N VAL A 1052 -3.65 -32.15 -3.24
CA VAL A 1052 -2.98 -32.09 -1.93
C VAL A 1052 -1.46 -31.94 -2.08
N SER A 1053 -0.83 -32.67 -2.99
CA SER A 1053 0.63 -32.55 -3.22
C SER A 1053 1.01 -31.17 -3.82
N SER A 1054 0.28 -30.69 -4.83
CA SER A 1054 0.52 -29.34 -5.38
C SER A 1054 0.17 -28.22 -4.40
N GLY A 1055 -0.86 -28.40 -3.56
CA GLY A 1055 -1.22 -27.49 -2.47
C GLY A 1055 -0.15 -27.42 -1.38
N PHE A 1056 0.43 -28.55 -0.97
CA PHE A 1056 1.55 -28.57 -0.03
C PHE A 1056 2.78 -27.85 -0.60
N MET A 1057 3.12 -28.10 -1.87
CA MET A 1057 4.23 -27.39 -2.54
C MET A 1057 3.95 -25.89 -2.68
N GLY A 1058 2.72 -25.51 -3.01
CA GLY A 1058 2.29 -24.11 -3.10
C GLY A 1058 2.38 -23.39 -1.75
N LEU A 1059 1.85 -24.01 -0.69
CA LEU A 1059 1.93 -23.53 0.69
C LEU A 1059 3.39 -23.31 1.13
N LEU A 1060 4.27 -24.27 0.87
CA LEU A 1060 5.69 -24.17 1.21
C LEU A 1060 6.34 -22.96 0.51
N VAL A 1061 6.15 -22.79 -0.80
CA VAL A 1061 6.72 -21.66 -1.54
C VAL A 1061 6.12 -20.33 -1.09
N GLY A 1062 4.79 -20.25 -0.95
CA GLY A 1062 4.08 -19.03 -0.51
C GLY A 1062 4.55 -18.55 0.86
N LEU A 1063 4.65 -19.46 1.83
CA LEU A 1063 5.13 -19.14 3.19
C LEU A 1063 6.62 -18.74 3.19
N VAL A 1064 7.49 -19.43 2.46
CA VAL A 1064 8.93 -19.08 2.39
C VAL A 1064 9.12 -17.70 1.79
N VAL A 1065 8.45 -17.39 0.67
CA VAL A 1065 8.55 -16.06 0.04
C VAL A 1065 7.96 -14.98 0.95
N ALA A 1066 6.80 -15.21 1.56
CA ALA A 1066 6.19 -14.25 2.49
C ALA A 1066 7.07 -14.00 3.74
N TYR A 1067 7.70 -15.04 4.30
CA TYR A 1067 8.64 -14.90 5.42
C TYR A 1067 9.89 -14.10 5.03
N THR A 1068 10.46 -14.31 3.83
CA THR A 1068 11.58 -13.48 3.36
C THR A 1068 11.20 -12.01 3.19
N MET A 1069 9.96 -11.72 2.77
CA MET A 1069 9.43 -10.34 2.71
C MET A 1069 9.14 -9.77 4.10
N GLN A 1070 8.68 -10.58 5.07
CA GLN A 1070 8.54 -10.16 6.47
C GLN A 1070 9.88 -9.71 7.06
N LEU A 1071 10.94 -10.50 6.87
CA LEU A 1071 12.29 -10.17 7.34
C LEU A 1071 12.79 -8.85 6.76
N GLN A 1072 12.54 -8.60 5.46
CA GLN A 1072 12.85 -7.32 4.82
C GLN A 1072 12.02 -6.17 5.43
N ASN A 1073 10.72 -6.37 5.66
CA ASN A 1073 9.85 -5.34 6.25
C ASN A 1073 10.26 -5.01 7.70
N VAL A 1074 10.58 -6.01 8.51
CA VAL A 1074 11.14 -5.85 9.87
C VAL A 1074 12.48 -5.11 9.84
N LEU A 1075 13.32 -5.34 8.82
CA LEU A 1075 14.58 -4.61 8.65
C LEU A 1075 14.34 -3.12 8.33
N PHE A 1076 13.43 -2.81 7.40
CA PHE A 1076 13.16 -1.42 7.00
C PHE A 1076 12.34 -0.62 8.01
N THR A 1077 11.38 -1.24 8.70
CA THR A 1077 10.50 -0.56 9.67
C THR A 1077 11.03 -0.60 11.11
N GLN A 1078 11.96 -1.52 11.41
CA GLN A 1078 12.47 -1.82 12.76
C GLN A 1078 11.41 -2.33 13.75
N LEU A 1079 10.18 -2.57 13.30
CA LEU A 1079 9.05 -3.06 14.12
C LEU A 1079 9.19 -4.57 14.44
N PRO A 1080 8.76 -5.03 15.63
CA PRO A 1080 8.73 -6.44 16.03
C PRO A 1080 7.51 -7.17 15.44
N LEU A 1081 7.36 -7.17 14.11
CA LEU A 1081 6.16 -7.73 13.46
C LEU A 1081 6.10 -9.26 13.61
N PRO A 1082 5.05 -9.84 14.24
CA PRO A 1082 4.83 -11.29 14.25
C PRO A 1082 4.49 -11.80 12.85
N PHE A 1083 4.72 -13.10 12.59
CA PHE A 1083 4.34 -13.72 11.32
C PHE A 1083 2.86 -14.15 11.35
N PRO A 1084 1.98 -13.58 10.52
CA PRO A 1084 0.57 -13.96 10.51
C PRO A 1084 0.41 -15.24 9.68
N PHE A 1085 0.19 -16.37 10.34
CA PHE A 1085 -0.09 -17.63 9.64
C PHE A 1085 -1.55 -17.65 9.15
N PRO A 1086 -1.82 -17.96 7.87
CA PRO A 1086 -3.14 -17.76 7.25
C PRO A 1086 -4.07 -18.96 7.49
N TYR A 1087 -4.44 -19.21 8.74
CA TYR A 1087 -5.24 -20.38 9.14
C TYR A 1087 -6.60 -20.49 8.41
N LEU A 1088 -7.30 -19.36 8.23
CA LEU A 1088 -8.61 -19.31 7.57
C LEU A 1088 -8.48 -19.71 6.09
N GLN A 1089 -7.49 -19.16 5.40
CA GLN A 1089 -7.23 -19.42 3.99
C GLN A 1089 -6.70 -20.84 3.78
N LEU A 1090 -5.90 -21.38 4.70
CA LEU A 1090 -5.54 -22.80 4.69
C LEU A 1090 -6.78 -23.71 4.81
N ALA A 1091 -7.74 -23.37 5.67
CA ALA A 1091 -8.99 -24.11 5.78
C ALA A 1091 -9.85 -24.01 4.51
N ILE A 1092 -9.99 -22.82 3.93
CA ILE A 1092 -10.68 -22.59 2.63
C ILE A 1092 -10.00 -23.40 1.52
N LEU A 1093 -8.67 -23.37 1.43
CA LEU A 1093 -7.86 -24.12 0.46
C LEU A 1093 -8.06 -25.63 0.60
N VAL A 1094 -8.06 -26.17 1.82
CA VAL A 1094 -8.29 -27.61 2.06
C VAL A 1094 -9.71 -28.02 1.66
N VAL A 1095 -10.73 -27.26 2.07
CA VAL A 1095 -12.14 -27.56 1.75
C VAL A 1095 -12.41 -27.41 0.26
N MET A 1096 -12.05 -26.28 -0.35
CA MET A 1096 -12.23 -26.05 -1.79
C MET A 1096 -11.35 -26.99 -2.63
N GLY A 1097 -10.16 -27.35 -2.14
CA GLY A 1097 -9.29 -28.34 -2.74
C GLY A 1097 -9.95 -29.72 -2.82
N LEU A 1098 -10.47 -30.22 -1.69
CA LEU A 1098 -11.22 -31.49 -1.61
C LEU A 1098 -12.45 -31.47 -2.53
N VAL A 1099 -13.27 -30.42 -2.47
CA VAL A 1099 -14.44 -30.24 -3.34
C VAL A 1099 -14.04 -30.21 -4.82
N SER A 1100 -12.93 -29.52 -5.17
CA SER A 1100 -12.44 -29.47 -6.55
C SER A 1100 -11.98 -30.85 -7.05
N ALA A 1101 -11.32 -31.65 -6.22
CA ALA A 1101 -10.88 -33.00 -6.56
C ALA A 1101 -12.05 -33.96 -6.78
N LEU A 1102 -13.08 -33.89 -5.93
CA LEU A 1102 -14.30 -34.68 -6.07
C LEU A 1102 -15.09 -34.28 -7.33
N ALA A 1103 -15.42 -32.99 -7.48
CA ALA A 1103 -16.23 -32.52 -8.60
C ALA A 1103 -15.57 -32.72 -9.98
N SER A 1104 -14.24 -32.55 -10.06
CA SER A 1104 -13.49 -32.66 -11.32
C SER A 1104 -13.30 -34.10 -11.82
N SER A 1105 -13.33 -35.08 -10.92
CA SER A 1105 -13.13 -36.51 -11.24
C SER A 1105 -14.45 -37.24 -11.44
N ILE A 1106 -15.47 -36.96 -10.62
CA ILE A 1106 -16.79 -37.61 -10.70
C ILE A 1106 -17.47 -37.31 -12.04
N SER A 1107 -17.45 -36.06 -12.51
CA SER A 1107 -18.16 -35.64 -13.73
C SER A 1107 -17.74 -36.41 -15.00
N PRO A 1108 -16.44 -36.49 -15.38
CA PRO A 1108 -16.04 -37.24 -16.57
C PRO A 1108 -16.15 -38.76 -16.41
N VAL A 1109 -15.96 -39.31 -15.20
CA VAL A 1109 -16.16 -40.75 -14.96
C VAL A 1109 -17.64 -41.12 -15.06
N ALA A 1110 -18.56 -40.29 -14.56
CA ALA A 1110 -20.00 -40.49 -14.71
C ALA A 1110 -20.43 -40.46 -16.19
N TYR A 1111 -19.88 -39.53 -16.99
CA TYR A 1111 -20.14 -39.49 -18.43
C TYR A 1111 -19.61 -40.73 -19.17
N LEU A 1112 -18.50 -41.33 -18.72
CA LEU A 1112 -17.97 -42.57 -19.30
C LEU A 1112 -18.80 -43.80 -18.89
N LEU A 1113 -19.12 -43.93 -17.60
CA LEU A 1113 -19.79 -45.09 -17.02
C LEU A 1113 -21.32 -45.10 -17.25
N GLY A 1114 -21.91 -43.96 -17.62
CA GLY A 1114 -23.31 -43.84 -18.05
C GLY A 1114 -23.57 -44.27 -19.51
N LEU A 1115 -22.57 -44.79 -20.22
CA LEU A 1115 -22.75 -45.36 -21.56
C LEU A 1115 -23.48 -46.73 -21.47
N PRO A 1116 -24.39 -47.05 -22.40
CA PRO A 1116 -25.31 -48.19 -22.27
C PRO A 1116 -24.65 -49.58 -22.33
N SER A 1117 -23.37 -49.67 -22.67
CA SER A 1117 -22.62 -50.94 -22.60
C SER A 1117 -21.11 -50.71 -22.49
N ILE A 1118 -20.39 -51.69 -21.91
CA ILE A 1118 -18.92 -51.73 -21.91
C ILE A 1118 -18.39 -51.83 -23.35
N THR A 1119 -19.12 -52.47 -24.26
CA THR A 1119 -18.76 -52.54 -25.69
C THR A 1119 -18.76 -51.17 -26.37
N HIS A 1120 -19.58 -50.21 -25.94
CA HIS A 1120 -19.51 -48.82 -26.41
C HIS A 1120 -18.24 -48.11 -25.93
N ILE A 1121 -17.74 -48.41 -24.72
CA ILE A 1121 -16.47 -47.88 -24.21
C ILE A 1121 -15.30 -48.44 -25.04
N LEU A 1122 -15.24 -49.77 -25.22
CA LEU A 1122 -14.17 -50.44 -25.97
C LEU A 1122 -14.15 -50.05 -27.47
N ARG A 1123 -15.32 -49.90 -28.09
CA ARG A 1123 -15.46 -49.51 -29.51
C ARG A 1123 -15.13 -48.04 -29.77
N ARG A 1124 -14.97 -47.20 -28.74
CA ARG A 1124 -14.58 -45.79 -28.88
C ARG A 1124 -13.11 -45.68 -29.28
N THR A 1125 -12.83 -45.75 -30.58
CA THR A 1125 -11.57 -45.24 -31.14
C THR A 1125 -11.50 -43.74 -30.88
N ILE A 1126 -10.40 -43.30 -30.24
CA ILE A 1126 -10.09 -41.88 -30.10
C ILE A 1126 -9.74 -41.36 -31.49
N HIS A 1127 -10.52 -40.40 -31.96
CA HIS A 1127 -10.41 -39.72 -33.26
C HIS A 1127 -10.46 -38.20 -33.04
#